data_AF-A0A8F2VX45-F1
#
_entry.id   AF-A0A8F2VX45-F1
#
_cell.length_a   1.000
_cell.length_b   1.000
_cell.length_c   1.000
_cell.angle_alpha   90.00
_cell.angle_beta   90.00
_cell.angle_gamma   90.00
#
_symmetry.space_group_name_H-M   'P 1'
#
loop_
_entity.id
_entity.type
_entity.pdbx_description
1 polymer ?
#
loop_
_entity_poly.entity_id
_entity_poly.type
_entity_poly.pdbx_seq_one_letter_code
_entity_poly.pdbx_strand_id
1 'polypeptide(L)'
;MLASRVFARTMAAAAKSAKPPVQLFGVDGTYANALYSASVEQSSVDTSYQGLTKVADLIKQDQKVADFLTNPALGSEDRKTVIDTISKSLSLDKTVHNFLGVLSENNRLAQFDSIYKNFGTLYEAYQGVVEARITSAKPLDNKTLKRLQAAIQKSSFVGEGKTLKINSLVSPEILGGLVVEVGDKTLDLSISSKVAKLNQTLGEAFGCENGYHIKQQFTKQPQPSKKRSSIEPQANIIKSAIKRSARFASSRLHISAHRLVSYTQPGYNFTSSLRHFSPPSFFKNSLMIARLRWLVTAVAVALNLFVYFYPDLVNSPGQCSWKGEIVESKYPLLNEYLPLDNVYLQALLLNFPSLRAPRNNATHNNDKVADIHMLTFGDPQINGNWASTKYIKRLDNYGNDYYLGHIYKIMKARLEPSHVAVMGDQFSSQWILDSEFYNRTLRFVERLFPRDDDYKSTVVETWEKHENYDWQAWLERERNMDLGVRFNSRKYDDVYDWVHPNQKELNLQNPLFINLTGNHDIGYSGDATWQHMARFHHLFGQDNYVITYNKGEPEEWRLVVLDSLTLEGPALEEDFLKFTWSFLEHLNETNKDFKGSTVLLTHIPFYKEEGICVDGPEHRYYENYEKEPYKNGKLRSQNHLLHETSQKVLNIVFPNTDKEGLILTGHDHEGCSSYYNLVDGEWVASKEPISDGAAQPIHEVVVRAMMGEYDGQTGLVTGQFDYDRQEWKFDFKYCSFVVQHWWWASRVAALVALLVHSIAFLTK
;
A
#
# COMPACT_ATOMS: atom_id res chain seq x y z
N MET A 1 -21.07 13.72 -50.78
CA MET A 1 -19.69 13.19 -50.74
C MET A 1 -18.86 13.61 -49.50
N LEU A 2 -19.43 14.21 -48.45
CA LEU A 2 -18.71 14.48 -47.18
C LEU A 2 -19.08 13.53 -46.03
N ALA A 3 -20.25 12.88 -46.05
CA ALA A 3 -20.68 11.96 -44.99
C ALA A 3 -19.91 10.62 -44.97
N SER A 4 -19.50 10.10 -46.14
CA SER A 4 -18.73 8.85 -46.23
C SER A 4 -17.26 8.99 -45.82
N ARG A 5 -16.73 10.22 -45.69
CA ARG A 5 -15.35 10.48 -45.23
C ARG A 5 -15.25 10.66 -43.71
N VAL A 6 -16.35 10.95 -43.02
CA VAL A 6 -16.37 11.08 -41.55
C VAL A 6 -16.48 9.70 -40.89
N PHE A 7 -17.24 8.77 -41.47
CA PHE A 7 -17.34 7.39 -40.98
C PHE A 7 -16.03 6.59 -41.18
N ALA A 8 -15.30 6.86 -42.27
CA ALA A 8 -13.99 6.26 -42.52
C ALA A 8 -12.88 6.83 -41.61
N ARG A 9 -13.03 8.05 -41.09
CA ARG A 9 -12.05 8.69 -40.18
C ARG A 9 -12.21 8.29 -38.73
N THR A 10 -13.39 7.85 -38.29
CA THR A 10 -13.60 7.33 -36.92
C THR A 10 -13.16 5.89 -36.74
N MET A 11 -13.02 5.09 -37.81
CA MET A 11 -12.43 3.74 -37.73
C MET A 11 -10.90 3.71 -37.94
N ALA A 12 -10.31 4.77 -38.48
CA ALA A 12 -8.86 4.87 -38.68
C ALA A 12 -8.07 5.34 -37.43
N ALA A 13 -8.75 5.77 -36.36
CA ALA A 13 -8.10 6.26 -35.13
C ALA A 13 -7.83 5.16 -34.08
N ALA A 14 -8.23 3.92 -34.35
CA ALA A 14 -7.82 2.73 -33.60
C ALA A 14 -6.70 2.00 -34.38
N ALA A 15 -5.61 2.69 -34.67
CA ALA A 15 -4.36 2.03 -35.07
C ALA A 15 -3.75 1.36 -33.82
N LYS A 16 -4.39 0.25 -33.43
CA LYS A 16 -3.79 -1.05 -33.13
C LYS A 16 -2.39 -1.01 -32.48
N SER A 17 -2.39 -0.85 -31.16
CA SER A 17 -1.30 -1.37 -30.34
C SER A 17 -1.19 -2.88 -30.57
N ALA A 18 0.00 -3.39 -30.88
CA ALA A 18 0.25 -4.84 -30.92
C ALA A 18 0.08 -5.52 -29.56
N LYS A 19 -0.05 -4.73 -28.47
CA LYS A 19 -0.33 -5.26 -27.14
C LYS A 19 -1.81 -5.65 -26.99
N PRO A 20 -2.10 -6.82 -26.38
CA PRO A 20 -3.47 -7.27 -26.15
C PRO A 20 -4.25 -6.29 -25.25
N PRO A 21 -5.56 -6.08 -25.48
CA PRO A 21 -6.39 -5.14 -24.73
C PRO A 21 -6.63 -5.56 -23.28
N VAL A 22 -6.55 -6.87 -23.01
CA VAL A 22 -6.54 -7.48 -21.68
C VAL A 22 -5.39 -8.47 -21.68
N GLN A 23 -4.52 -8.45 -20.66
CA GLN A 23 -3.44 -9.42 -20.56
C GLN A 23 -4.00 -10.73 -20.01
N LEU A 24 -3.98 -11.78 -20.82
CA LEU A 24 -4.32 -13.13 -20.35
C LEU A 24 -3.05 -13.86 -19.91
N PHE A 25 -3.19 -14.73 -18.91
CA PHE A 25 -2.09 -15.47 -18.28
C PHE A 25 -2.28 -16.98 -18.48
N GLY A 26 -1.26 -17.77 -18.16
CA GLY A 26 -1.22 -19.21 -18.45
C GLY A 26 -0.78 -19.50 -19.89
N VAL A 27 -0.47 -20.77 -20.15
CA VAL A 27 0.03 -21.23 -21.46
C VAL A 27 -0.92 -20.86 -22.58
N ASP A 28 -2.20 -21.16 -22.40
CA ASP A 28 -3.27 -20.87 -23.35
C ASP A 28 -3.50 -19.35 -23.54
N GLY A 29 -3.35 -18.58 -22.46
CA GLY A 29 -3.31 -17.11 -22.51
C GLY A 29 -2.14 -16.56 -23.32
N THR A 30 -0.92 -17.11 -23.15
CA THR A 30 0.27 -16.73 -23.92
C THR A 30 0.07 -16.94 -25.41
N TYR A 31 -0.46 -18.11 -25.82
CA TYR A 31 -0.78 -18.37 -27.23
C TYR A 31 -1.87 -17.45 -27.78
N ALA A 32 -2.92 -17.17 -27.00
CA ALA A 32 -3.98 -16.23 -27.39
C ALA A 32 -3.44 -14.81 -27.58
N ASN A 33 -2.58 -14.34 -26.67
CA ASN A 33 -1.95 -13.02 -26.76
C ASN A 33 -1.03 -12.93 -27.99
N ALA A 34 -0.21 -13.95 -28.24
CA ALA A 34 0.71 -13.99 -29.39
C ALA A 34 -0.06 -14.00 -30.72
N LEU A 35 -1.12 -14.81 -30.81
CA LEU A 35 -2.01 -14.80 -31.98
C LEU A 35 -2.67 -13.44 -32.15
N TYR A 36 -3.11 -12.79 -31.07
CA TYR A 36 -3.76 -11.48 -31.16
C TYR A 36 -2.78 -10.42 -31.68
N SER A 37 -1.56 -10.38 -31.15
CA SER A 37 -0.49 -9.50 -31.61
C SER A 37 -0.20 -9.71 -33.11
N ALA A 38 -0.07 -10.97 -33.54
CA ALA A 38 0.17 -11.31 -34.96
C ALA A 38 -1.03 -10.92 -35.86
N SER A 39 -2.26 -11.15 -35.41
CA SER A 39 -3.47 -10.76 -36.15
C SER A 39 -3.68 -9.25 -36.19
N VAL A 40 -3.21 -8.51 -35.17
CA VAL A 40 -3.21 -7.05 -35.15
C VAL A 40 -2.24 -6.49 -36.19
N GLU A 41 -1.01 -7.00 -36.22
CA GLU A 41 0.02 -6.60 -37.19
C GLU A 41 -0.41 -6.84 -38.64
N GLN A 42 -1.08 -7.97 -38.90
CA GLN A 42 -1.58 -8.33 -40.22
C GLN A 42 -2.96 -7.74 -40.53
N SER A 43 -3.52 -6.94 -39.62
CA SER A 43 -4.88 -6.40 -39.71
C SER A 43 -5.97 -7.45 -39.94
N SER A 44 -5.75 -8.67 -39.44
CA SER A 44 -6.58 -9.86 -39.64
C SER A 44 -7.37 -10.32 -38.40
N VAL A 45 -7.41 -9.54 -37.31
CA VAL A 45 -8.09 -9.92 -36.03
C VAL A 45 -9.50 -10.52 -36.23
N ASP A 46 -10.35 -9.87 -37.02
CA ASP A 46 -11.71 -10.36 -37.31
C ASP A 46 -11.72 -11.67 -38.12
N THR A 47 -10.87 -11.75 -39.15
CA THR A 47 -10.77 -12.96 -39.99
C THR A 47 -10.14 -14.12 -39.23
N SER A 48 -9.16 -13.87 -38.35
CA SER A 48 -8.54 -14.88 -37.51
C SER A 48 -9.53 -15.41 -36.46
N TYR A 49 -10.35 -14.56 -35.83
CA TYR A 49 -11.41 -15.02 -34.91
C TYR A 49 -12.43 -15.93 -35.62
N GLN A 50 -12.85 -15.55 -36.83
CA GLN A 50 -13.74 -16.37 -37.66
C GLN A 50 -13.08 -17.69 -38.07
N GLY A 51 -11.79 -17.65 -38.41
CA GLY A 51 -10.99 -18.84 -38.73
C GLY A 51 -10.92 -19.82 -37.56
N LEU A 52 -10.61 -19.34 -36.35
CA LEU A 52 -10.60 -20.17 -35.15
C LEU A 52 -11.98 -20.74 -34.83
N THR A 53 -13.05 -19.97 -35.03
CA THR A 53 -14.43 -20.42 -34.81
C THR A 53 -14.78 -21.59 -35.73
N LYS A 54 -14.42 -21.51 -37.03
CA LYS A 54 -14.61 -22.63 -37.98
C LYS A 54 -13.86 -23.89 -37.56
N VAL A 55 -12.63 -23.74 -37.03
CA VAL A 55 -11.84 -24.87 -36.54
C VAL A 55 -12.48 -25.46 -35.28
N ALA A 56 -12.92 -24.64 -34.34
CA ALA A 56 -13.63 -25.08 -33.14
C ALA A 56 -14.94 -25.82 -33.49
N ASP A 57 -15.69 -25.34 -34.48
CA ASP A 57 -16.92 -25.98 -34.96
C ASP A 57 -16.63 -27.32 -35.63
N LEU A 58 -15.57 -27.42 -36.44
CA LEU A 58 -15.13 -28.68 -37.06
C LEU A 58 -14.76 -29.73 -35.99
N ILE A 59 -14.02 -29.32 -34.95
CA ILE A 59 -13.63 -30.20 -33.84
C ILE A 59 -14.86 -30.71 -33.08
N LYS A 60 -15.89 -29.87 -32.90
CA LYS A 60 -17.15 -30.27 -32.26
C LYS A 60 -18.00 -31.19 -33.13
N GLN A 61 -17.94 -31.06 -34.45
CA GLN A 61 -18.77 -31.80 -35.39
C GLN A 61 -18.20 -33.18 -35.73
N ASP A 62 -16.87 -33.32 -35.77
CA ASP A 62 -16.20 -34.57 -36.13
C ASP A 62 -15.26 -35.05 -35.01
N GLN A 63 -15.73 -36.06 -34.27
CA GLN A 63 -14.97 -36.68 -33.19
C GLN A 63 -13.62 -37.25 -33.66
N LYS A 64 -13.50 -37.70 -34.93
CA LYS A 64 -12.24 -38.22 -35.46
C LYS A 64 -11.19 -37.12 -35.59
N VAL A 65 -11.60 -35.89 -35.89
CA VAL A 65 -10.72 -34.72 -35.92
C VAL A 65 -10.28 -34.37 -34.50
N ALA A 66 -11.18 -34.43 -33.51
CA ALA A 66 -10.84 -34.20 -32.11
C ALA A 66 -9.85 -35.26 -31.55
N ASP A 67 -10.10 -36.55 -31.83
CA ASP A 67 -9.23 -37.66 -31.43
C ASP A 67 -7.85 -37.56 -32.10
N PHE A 68 -7.81 -37.12 -33.36
CA PHE A 68 -6.55 -36.89 -34.07
C PHE A 68 -5.74 -35.73 -33.46
N LEU A 69 -6.38 -34.61 -33.14
CA LEU A 69 -5.71 -33.43 -32.54
C LEU A 69 -5.20 -33.66 -31.12
N THR A 70 -5.68 -34.70 -30.44
CA THR A 70 -5.30 -35.07 -29.07
C THR A 70 -4.37 -36.29 -29.02
N ASN A 71 -4.09 -36.95 -30.15
CA ASN A 71 -3.25 -38.15 -30.19
C ASN A 71 -1.75 -37.82 -30.24
N PRO A 72 -0.98 -38.09 -29.17
CA PRO A 72 0.46 -37.78 -29.11
C PRO A 72 1.33 -38.71 -29.97
N ALA A 73 0.81 -39.85 -30.44
CA ALA A 73 1.58 -40.87 -31.17
C ALA A 73 1.77 -40.57 -32.67
N LEU A 74 1.21 -39.47 -33.18
CA LEU A 74 1.33 -39.09 -34.59
C LEU A 74 2.70 -38.49 -34.92
N GLY A 75 3.20 -38.75 -36.13
CA GLY A 75 4.44 -38.14 -36.63
C GLY A 75 4.28 -36.65 -36.96
N SER A 76 5.38 -35.90 -36.95
CA SER A 76 5.38 -34.45 -37.26
C SER A 76 4.89 -34.15 -38.69
N GLU A 77 5.25 -35.00 -39.66
CA GLU A 77 4.86 -34.85 -41.08
C GLU A 77 3.35 -35.11 -41.30
N ASP A 78 2.79 -36.09 -40.61
CA ASP A 78 1.35 -36.41 -40.69
C ASP A 78 0.51 -35.27 -40.11
N ARG A 79 0.94 -34.69 -38.98
CA ARG A 79 0.27 -33.53 -38.38
C ARG A 79 0.28 -32.31 -39.30
N LYS A 80 1.42 -32.03 -39.94
CA LYS A 80 1.55 -30.92 -40.89
C LYS A 80 0.62 -31.08 -42.10
N THR A 81 0.57 -32.27 -42.68
CA THR A 81 -0.30 -32.58 -43.83
C THR A 81 -1.78 -32.39 -43.49
N VAL A 82 -2.18 -32.75 -42.26
CA VAL A 82 -3.57 -32.55 -41.81
C VAL A 82 -3.89 -31.07 -41.56
N ILE A 83 -2.97 -30.30 -40.96
CA ILE A 83 -3.15 -28.86 -40.77
C ILE A 83 -3.27 -28.14 -42.12
N ASP A 84 -2.45 -28.52 -43.10
CA ASP A 84 -2.54 -28.00 -44.48
C ASP A 84 -3.91 -28.32 -45.10
N THR A 85 -4.41 -29.53 -44.88
CA THR A 85 -5.71 -29.98 -45.42
C THR A 85 -6.88 -29.25 -44.77
N ILE A 86 -6.88 -29.11 -43.44
CA ILE A 86 -7.88 -28.35 -42.67
C ILE A 86 -7.85 -26.87 -43.10
N SER A 87 -6.66 -26.30 -43.21
CA SER A 87 -6.49 -24.90 -43.62
C SER A 87 -7.04 -24.62 -45.00
N LYS A 88 -6.83 -25.53 -45.97
CA LYS A 88 -7.39 -25.42 -47.32
C LYS A 88 -8.92 -25.62 -47.32
N SER A 89 -9.41 -26.64 -46.61
CA SER A 89 -10.84 -26.96 -46.54
C SER A 89 -11.67 -25.83 -45.93
N LEU A 90 -11.19 -25.23 -44.83
CA LEU A 90 -11.89 -24.14 -44.13
C LEU A 90 -11.57 -22.74 -44.66
N SER A 91 -10.66 -22.64 -45.64
CA SER A 91 -10.13 -21.39 -46.17
C SER A 91 -9.62 -20.46 -45.04
N LEU A 92 -8.72 -20.98 -44.20
CA LEU A 92 -8.12 -20.24 -43.09
C LEU A 92 -7.11 -19.21 -43.61
N ASP A 93 -7.00 -18.08 -42.91
CA ASP A 93 -5.99 -17.07 -43.20
C ASP A 93 -4.59 -17.54 -42.77
N LYS A 94 -3.56 -16.93 -43.36
CA LYS A 94 -2.15 -17.29 -43.10
C LYS A 94 -1.81 -17.22 -41.61
N THR A 95 -2.41 -16.29 -40.87
CA THR A 95 -2.18 -16.12 -39.43
C THR A 95 -2.67 -17.35 -38.64
N VAL A 96 -3.89 -17.81 -38.87
CA VAL A 96 -4.45 -18.99 -38.19
C VAL A 96 -3.77 -20.28 -38.67
N HIS A 97 -3.44 -20.38 -39.95
CA HIS A 97 -2.68 -21.52 -40.50
C HIS A 97 -1.32 -21.70 -39.78
N ASN A 98 -0.53 -20.62 -39.72
CA ASN A 98 0.77 -20.63 -39.05
C ASN A 98 0.62 -20.93 -37.56
N PHE A 99 -0.43 -20.39 -36.92
CA PHE A 99 -0.71 -20.62 -35.52
C PHE A 99 -1.01 -22.10 -35.20
N LEU A 100 -1.82 -22.77 -36.03
CA LEU A 100 -2.05 -24.21 -35.90
C LEU A 100 -0.75 -25.00 -36.09
N GLY A 101 0.11 -24.57 -37.01
CA GLY A 101 1.46 -25.13 -37.18
C GLY A 101 2.31 -25.01 -35.91
N VAL A 102 2.35 -23.84 -35.29
CA VAL A 102 3.09 -23.60 -34.03
C VAL A 102 2.52 -24.44 -32.87
N LEU A 103 1.20 -24.57 -32.76
CA LEU A 103 0.60 -25.46 -31.76
C LEU A 103 0.96 -26.92 -31.99
N SER A 104 1.06 -27.34 -33.25
CA SER A 104 1.47 -28.70 -33.62
C SER A 104 2.93 -28.98 -33.31
N GLU A 105 3.84 -28.06 -33.64
CA GLU A 105 5.27 -28.18 -33.33
C GLU A 105 5.52 -28.28 -31.83
N ASN A 106 4.73 -27.58 -31.03
CA ASN A 106 4.83 -27.59 -29.57
C ASN A 106 3.99 -28.70 -28.90
N ASN A 107 3.34 -29.58 -29.67
CA ASN A 107 2.46 -30.64 -29.16
C ASN A 107 1.29 -30.13 -28.27
N ARG A 108 0.71 -28.97 -28.61
CA ARG A 108 -0.33 -28.28 -27.84
C ARG A 108 -1.69 -28.17 -28.56
N LEU A 109 -1.91 -28.92 -29.63
CA LEU A 109 -3.19 -28.92 -30.36
C LEU A 109 -4.37 -29.31 -29.47
N ALA A 110 -4.16 -30.15 -28.46
CA ALA A 110 -5.19 -30.50 -27.46
C ALA A 110 -5.70 -29.31 -26.64
N GLN A 111 -4.91 -28.22 -26.53
CA GLN A 111 -5.27 -27.01 -25.79
C GLN A 111 -6.04 -25.98 -26.63
N PHE A 112 -6.35 -26.32 -27.89
CA PHE A 112 -6.97 -25.41 -28.86
C PHE A 112 -8.28 -24.77 -28.35
N ASP A 113 -9.16 -25.53 -27.70
CA ASP A 113 -10.44 -25.01 -27.20
C ASP A 113 -10.26 -23.93 -26.12
N SER A 114 -9.28 -24.11 -25.23
CA SER A 114 -8.94 -23.11 -24.19
C SER A 114 -8.37 -21.85 -24.83
N ILE A 115 -7.46 -22.00 -25.80
CA ILE A 115 -6.86 -20.88 -26.51
C ILE A 115 -7.92 -20.11 -27.33
N TYR A 116 -8.83 -20.82 -27.98
CA TYR A 116 -9.96 -20.23 -28.70
C TYR A 116 -10.85 -19.38 -27.79
N LYS A 117 -11.20 -19.88 -26.60
CA LYS A 117 -11.99 -19.14 -25.60
C LYS A 117 -11.26 -17.87 -25.15
N ASN A 118 -9.97 -17.99 -24.82
CA ASN A 118 -9.13 -16.85 -24.42
C ASN A 118 -9.00 -15.81 -25.53
N PHE A 119 -8.79 -16.24 -26.78
CA PHE A 119 -8.77 -15.34 -27.92
C PHE A 119 -10.14 -14.67 -28.14
N GLY A 120 -11.24 -15.36 -27.84
CA GLY A 120 -12.58 -14.77 -27.80
C GLY A 120 -12.70 -13.62 -26.78
N THR A 121 -12.14 -13.76 -25.58
CA THR A 121 -12.07 -12.68 -24.59
C THR A 121 -11.28 -11.48 -25.11
N LEU A 122 -10.15 -11.71 -25.78
CA LEU A 122 -9.37 -10.64 -26.42
C LEU A 122 -10.13 -9.96 -27.56
N TYR A 123 -10.89 -10.74 -28.34
CA TYR A 123 -11.71 -10.24 -29.44
C TYR A 123 -12.88 -9.37 -28.94
N GLU A 124 -13.57 -9.80 -27.88
CA GLU A 124 -14.62 -9.01 -27.23
C GLU A 124 -14.07 -7.67 -26.72
N ALA A 125 -12.91 -7.70 -26.04
CA ALA A 125 -12.23 -6.50 -25.58
C ALA A 125 -11.77 -5.58 -26.73
N TYR A 126 -11.32 -6.15 -27.85
CA TYR A 126 -10.97 -5.42 -29.08
C TYR A 126 -12.18 -4.71 -29.71
N GLN A 127 -13.36 -5.34 -29.68
CA GLN A 127 -14.63 -4.74 -30.11
C GLN A 127 -15.19 -3.72 -29.12
N GLY A 128 -14.50 -3.47 -28.01
CA GLY A 128 -14.94 -2.54 -26.97
C GLY A 128 -16.11 -3.08 -26.14
N VAL A 129 -16.26 -4.41 -26.06
CA VAL A 129 -17.21 -5.06 -25.14
C VAL A 129 -16.55 -5.17 -23.77
N VAL A 130 -17.26 -4.75 -22.72
CA VAL A 130 -16.85 -4.85 -21.31
C VAL A 130 -17.81 -5.79 -20.60
N GLU A 131 -17.28 -6.83 -19.96
CA GLU A 131 -18.08 -7.72 -19.12
C GLU A 131 -18.31 -7.11 -17.73
N ALA A 132 -19.55 -7.18 -17.26
CA ALA A 132 -19.94 -6.85 -15.91
C ALA A 132 -20.57 -8.07 -15.24
N ARG A 133 -20.00 -8.49 -14.11
CA ARG A 133 -20.56 -9.56 -13.28
C ARG A 133 -21.45 -8.95 -12.21
N ILE A 134 -22.68 -9.46 -12.09
CA ILE A 134 -23.65 -9.00 -11.10
C ILE A 134 -24.03 -10.19 -10.23
N THR A 135 -23.57 -10.20 -8.99
CA THR A 135 -23.92 -11.22 -8.00
C THR A 135 -25.08 -10.73 -7.15
N SER A 136 -26.11 -11.59 -7.02
CA SER A 136 -27.37 -11.26 -6.34
C SER A 136 -27.79 -12.38 -5.41
N ALA A 137 -28.51 -12.06 -4.32
CA ALA A 137 -28.97 -13.10 -3.38
C ALA A 137 -30.04 -14.03 -3.99
N LYS A 138 -30.72 -13.56 -5.04
CA LYS A 138 -31.77 -14.29 -5.75
C LYS A 138 -31.69 -13.96 -7.25
N PRO A 139 -32.12 -14.88 -8.13
CA PRO A 139 -32.17 -14.63 -9.56
C PRO A 139 -32.86 -13.30 -9.90
N LEU A 140 -32.22 -12.50 -10.74
CA LEU A 140 -32.74 -11.20 -11.16
C LEU A 140 -33.76 -11.36 -12.29
N ASP A 141 -34.85 -10.59 -12.23
CA ASP A 141 -35.82 -10.54 -13.33
C ASP A 141 -35.29 -9.70 -14.51
N ASN A 142 -35.83 -9.96 -15.70
CA ASN A 142 -35.40 -9.27 -16.93
C ASN A 142 -35.60 -7.75 -16.86
N LYS A 143 -36.57 -7.27 -16.07
CA LYS A 143 -36.81 -5.83 -15.90
C LYS A 143 -35.69 -5.19 -15.09
N THR A 144 -35.23 -5.85 -14.02
CA THR A 144 -34.13 -5.40 -13.17
C THR A 144 -32.80 -5.48 -13.91
N LEU A 145 -32.55 -6.56 -14.66
CA LEU A 145 -31.36 -6.69 -15.50
C LEU A 145 -31.24 -5.56 -16.52
N LYS A 146 -32.32 -5.22 -17.25
CA LYS A 146 -32.31 -4.09 -18.19
C LYS A 146 -32.03 -2.75 -17.51
N ARG A 147 -32.58 -2.54 -16.31
CA ARG A 147 -32.34 -1.32 -15.54
C ARG A 147 -30.90 -1.24 -15.06
N LEU A 148 -30.33 -2.35 -14.59
CA LEU A 148 -28.93 -2.45 -14.18
C LEU A 148 -28.00 -2.23 -15.38
N GLN A 149 -28.30 -2.83 -16.52
CA GLN A 149 -27.56 -2.59 -17.77
C GLN A 149 -27.55 -1.12 -18.15
N ALA A 150 -28.70 -0.46 -18.16
CA ALA A 150 -28.76 0.97 -18.47
C ALA A 150 -28.02 1.85 -17.44
N ALA A 151 -28.00 1.45 -16.17
CA ALA A 151 -27.32 2.18 -15.11
C ALA A 151 -25.80 2.01 -15.20
N ILE A 152 -25.32 0.77 -15.35
CA ILE A 152 -23.89 0.44 -15.44
C ILE A 152 -23.31 0.99 -16.75
N GLN A 153 -24.04 0.90 -17.86
CA GLN A 153 -23.63 1.48 -19.15
C GLN A 153 -23.44 3.01 -19.10
N LYS A 154 -24.19 3.72 -18.23
CA LYS A 154 -24.06 5.17 -18.01
C LYS A 154 -23.04 5.53 -16.93
N SER A 155 -22.53 4.55 -16.22
CA SER A 155 -21.56 4.77 -15.15
C SER A 155 -20.16 5.03 -15.71
N SER A 156 -19.28 5.60 -14.88
CA SER A 156 -17.86 5.77 -15.19
C SER A 156 -17.09 4.43 -15.25
N PHE A 157 -17.74 3.30 -14.97
CA PHE A 157 -17.09 1.98 -14.95
C PHE A 157 -16.87 1.38 -16.34
N VAL A 158 -17.72 1.69 -17.33
CA VAL A 158 -17.67 1.08 -18.68
C VAL A 158 -16.81 1.90 -19.67
N GLY A 159 -16.71 3.22 -19.50
CA GLY A 159 -16.00 4.13 -20.42
C GLY A 159 -16.83 4.56 -21.64
N GLU A 160 -16.56 5.76 -22.17
CA GLU A 160 -17.32 6.31 -23.30
C GLU A 160 -17.10 5.48 -24.58
N GLY A 161 -18.20 5.08 -25.23
CA GLY A 161 -18.17 4.34 -26.51
C GLY A 161 -18.01 2.82 -26.41
N LYS A 162 -17.93 2.24 -25.21
CA LYS A 162 -17.87 0.78 -25.00
C LYS A 162 -19.25 0.15 -24.76
N THR A 163 -19.43 -1.12 -25.10
CA THR A 163 -20.69 -1.86 -24.94
C THR A 163 -20.62 -2.82 -23.75
N LEU A 164 -21.69 -2.91 -22.95
CA LEU A 164 -21.73 -3.73 -21.74
C LEU A 164 -22.38 -5.11 -21.99
N LYS A 165 -21.66 -6.18 -21.62
CA LYS A 165 -22.17 -7.54 -21.52
C LYS A 165 -22.36 -7.88 -20.04
N ILE A 166 -23.57 -8.28 -19.63
CA ILE A 166 -23.85 -8.64 -18.23
C ILE A 166 -23.83 -10.15 -18.05
N ASN A 167 -23.12 -10.59 -17.03
CA ASN A 167 -23.14 -11.93 -16.50
C ASN A 167 -23.77 -11.91 -15.10
N SER A 168 -24.92 -12.55 -14.93
CA SER A 168 -25.67 -12.54 -13.66
C SER A 168 -25.42 -13.82 -12.88
N LEU A 169 -24.92 -13.69 -11.66
CA LEU A 169 -24.68 -14.79 -10.72
C LEU A 169 -25.61 -14.70 -9.51
N VAL A 170 -25.83 -15.85 -8.87
CA VAL A 170 -26.66 -15.95 -7.67
C VAL A 170 -25.82 -16.52 -6.53
N SER A 171 -25.66 -15.75 -5.45
CA SER A 171 -25.02 -16.18 -4.20
C SER A 171 -25.95 -15.89 -3.03
N PRO A 172 -26.57 -16.91 -2.40
CA PRO A 172 -27.43 -16.74 -1.23
C PRO A 172 -26.72 -16.11 -0.02
N GLU A 173 -25.38 -16.21 0.05
CA GLU A 173 -24.53 -15.77 1.16
C GLU A 173 -24.56 -14.26 1.37
N ILE A 174 -24.85 -13.48 0.33
CA ILE A 174 -24.86 -12.01 0.43
C ILE A 174 -26.11 -11.46 1.16
N LEU A 175 -27.07 -12.34 1.53
CA LEU A 175 -28.32 -12.11 2.26
C LEU A 175 -29.33 -11.14 1.60
N GLY A 176 -28.89 -10.34 0.65
CA GLY A 176 -29.65 -9.40 -0.15
C GLY A 176 -28.74 -8.34 -0.76
N GLY A 177 -29.30 -7.44 -1.58
CA GLY A 177 -28.48 -6.46 -2.30
C GLY A 177 -27.79 -7.05 -3.54
N LEU A 178 -26.73 -6.36 -4.00
CA LEU A 178 -26.02 -6.67 -5.24
C LEU A 178 -24.52 -6.43 -5.05
N VAL A 179 -23.69 -7.29 -5.62
CA VAL A 179 -22.27 -7.03 -5.85
C VAL A 179 -22.08 -6.88 -7.36
N VAL A 180 -21.48 -5.78 -7.80
CA VAL A 180 -21.29 -5.48 -9.22
C VAL A 180 -19.80 -5.35 -9.50
N GLU A 181 -19.26 -6.21 -10.36
CA GLU A 181 -17.87 -6.22 -10.78
C GLU A 181 -17.80 -5.80 -12.25
N VAL A 182 -16.97 -4.81 -12.60
CA VAL A 182 -16.77 -4.33 -13.96
C VAL A 182 -15.27 -4.15 -14.20
N GLY A 183 -14.63 -5.12 -14.86
CA GLY A 183 -13.17 -5.20 -14.93
C GLY A 183 -12.58 -5.28 -13.51
N ASP A 184 -11.66 -4.37 -13.19
CA ASP A 184 -10.93 -4.35 -11.90
C ASP A 184 -11.70 -3.63 -10.77
N LYS A 185 -12.96 -3.24 -11.01
CA LYS A 185 -13.74 -2.41 -10.08
C LYS A 185 -14.91 -3.19 -9.51
N THR A 186 -14.97 -3.26 -8.20
CA THR A 186 -16.06 -3.90 -7.46
C THR A 186 -16.88 -2.85 -6.72
N LEU A 187 -18.19 -2.94 -6.86
CA LEU A 187 -19.17 -2.16 -6.10
C LEU A 187 -20.02 -3.12 -5.29
N ASP A 188 -19.69 -3.22 -3.99
CA ASP A 188 -20.44 -4.05 -3.06
C ASP A 188 -21.58 -3.25 -2.39
N LEU A 189 -22.81 -3.63 -2.70
CA LEU A 189 -24.04 -3.12 -2.11
C LEU A 189 -24.84 -4.24 -1.42
N SER A 190 -24.15 -5.32 -1.05
CA SER A 190 -24.75 -6.45 -0.34
C SER A 190 -25.22 -6.08 1.07
N ILE A 191 -26.18 -6.86 1.57
CA ILE A 191 -26.66 -6.73 2.95
C ILE A 191 -25.65 -7.37 3.90
N SER A 192 -25.00 -8.47 3.52
CA SER A 192 -23.94 -9.11 4.31
C SER A 192 -22.85 -8.11 4.69
N SER A 193 -22.30 -7.36 3.72
CA SER A 193 -21.22 -6.40 3.99
C SER A 193 -21.70 -5.20 4.82
N LYS A 194 -22.96 -4.79 4.65
CA LYS A 194 -23.56 -3.75 5.51
C LYS A 194 -23.77 -4.22 6.95
N VAL A 195 -24.21 -5.45 7.14
CA VAL A 195 -24.40 -6.04 8.48
C VAL A 195 -23.06 -6.25 9.16
N ALA A 196 -22.06 -6.74 8.42
CA ALA A 196 -20.68 -6.85 8.93
C ALA A 196 -20.16 -5.49 9.39
N LYS A 197 -20.30 -4.45 8.55
CA LYS A 197 -19.91 -3.08 8.90
C LYS A 197 -20.70 -2.51 10.07
N LEU A 198 -22.00 -2.76 10.17
CA LEU A 198 -22.82 -2.34 11.32
C LEU A 198 -22.40 -3.04 12.61
N ASN A 199 -22.16 -4.35 12.57
CA ASN A 199 -21.69 -5.11 13.72
C ASN A 199 -20.32 -4.61 14.18
N GLN A 200 -19.42 -4.31 13.23
CA GLN A 200 -18.14 -3.70 13.50
C GLN A 200 -18.30 -2.33 14.18
N THR A 201 -19.07 -1.41 13.59
CA THR A 201 -19.27 -0.07 14.17
C THR A 201 -19.98 -0.12 15.53
N LEU A 202 -20.91 -1.07 15.73
CA LEU A 202 -21.57 -1.27 17.02
C LEU A 202 -20.61 -1.86 18.06
N GLY A 203 -19.74 -2.79 17.68
CA GLY A 203 -18.68 -3.30 18.55
C GLY A 203 -17.73 -2.20 19.01
N GLU A 204 -17.30 -1.35 18.06
CA GLU A 204 -16.42 -0.21 18.31
C GLU A 204 -17.09 0.88 19.17
N ALA A 205 -18.38 1.17 18.96
CA ALA A 205 -19.09 2.23 19.67
C ALA A 205 -19.50 1.87 21.11
N PHE A 206 -19.68 0.58 21.43
CA PHE A 206 -20.21 0.15 22.73
C PHE A 206 -19.17 -0.46 23.68
N GLY A 207 -17.91 -0.62 23.26
CA GLY A 207 -16.85 -1.13 24.15
C GLY A 207 -17.22 -2.45 24.82
N CYS A 208 -18.00 -3.30 24.14
CA CYS A 208 -18.43 -4.58 24.68
C CYS A 208 -17.27 -5.58 24.59
N GLU A 209 -16.33 -5.47 25.54
CA GLU A 209 -15.66 -6.62 26.14
C GLU A 209 -16.75 -7.48 26.80
N ASN A 210 -17.26 -8.46 26.06
CA ASN A 210 -17.86 -9.72 26.51
C ASN A 210 -18.82 -10.24 25.44
N GLY A 211 -18.49 -11.42 24.92
CA GLY A 211 -19.30 -12.12 23.95
C GLY A 211 -20.70 -12.44 24.48
N TYR A 212 -21.71 -12.01 23.73
CA TYR A 212 -22.96 -12.76 23.63
C TYR A 212 -23.32 -12.92 22.15
N HIS A 213 -23.20 -14.15 21.66
CA HIS A 213 -23.75 -14.56 20.38
C HIS A 213 -25.27 -14.36 20.39
N ILE A 214 -25.75 -13.35 19.68
CA ILE A 214 -27.16 -13.32 19.27
C ILE A 214 -27.33 -14.32 18.13
N LYS A 215 -27.55 -15.60 18.47
CA LYS A 215 -28.21 -16.54 17.56
C LYS A 215 -29.67 -16.11 17.41
N GLN A 216 -29.98 -15.24 16.45
CA GLN A 216 -31.36 -15.04 16.04
C GLN A 216 -31.77 -16.13 15.04
N GLN A 217 -32.44 -17.14 15.59
CA GLN A 217 -33.31 -18.03 14.84
C GLN A 217 -34.41 -17.21 14.16
N PHE A 218 -34.40 -17.13 12.83
CA PHE A 218 -35.54 -16.60 12.07
C PHE A 218 -36.63 -17.67 12.00
N THR A 219 -37.59 -17.60 12.93
CA THR A 219 -38.91 -18.22 12.76
C THR A 219 -39.87 -17.24 12.08
N LYS A 220 -40.74 -17.78 11.22
CA LYS A 220 -41.61 -17.08 10.27
C LYS A 220 -42.81 -16.36 10.92
N GLN A 221 -43.19 -15.25 10.27
CA GLN A 221 -44.53 -14.60 10.16
C GLN A 221 -44.94 -13.53 11.20
N PRO A 222 -45.92 -12.65 10.89
CA PRO A 222 -46.11 -11.85 9.67
C PRO A 222 -46.27 -10.32 9.98
N GLN A 223 -46.21 -9.49 8.93
CA GLN A 223 -46.28 -8.01 9.00
C GLN A 223 -47.58 -7.44 9.61
N PRO A 224 -47.50 -6.17 10.08
CA PRO A 224 -48.44 -5.18 9.55
C PRO A 224 -47.85 -3.78 9.22
N SER A 225 -48.28 -3.31 8.04
CA SER A 225 -48.66 -1.94 7.64
C SER A 225 -47.83 -0.68 8.01
N LYS A 226 -47.22 -0.12 6.95
CA LYS A 226 -47.18 1.30 6.52
C LYS A 226 -47.48 2.41 7.56
N LYS A 227 -46.51 3.32 7.73
CA LYS A 227 -46.70 4.76 7.48
C LYS A 227 -45.35 5.47 7.26
N ARG A 228 -45.41 6.50 6.42
CA ARG A 228 -44.31 7.19 5.72
C ARG A 228 -44.22 8.62 6.29
N SER A 229 -43.03 9.07 6.69
CA SER A 229 -42.68 10.48 6.93
C SER A 229 -41.16 10.62 6.77
N SER A 230 -40.59 11.07 5.64
CA SER A 230 -40.54 12.44 5.08
C SER A 230 -39.69 13.42 5.89
N ILE A 231 -38.36 13.27 5.89
CA ILE A 231 -37.42 14.39 6.13
C ILE A 231 -36.15 14.19 5.28
N GLU A 232 -36.09 14.88 4.13
CA GLU A 232 -34.86 15.40 3.50
C GLU A 232 -35.31 16.50 2.51
N PRO A 233 -34.74 17.72 2.56
CA PRO A 233 -33.55 17.96 1.73
C PRO A 233 -32.60 19.05 2.28
N GLN A 234 -31.37 18.68 2.65
CA GLN A 234 -30.26 19.65 2.78
C GLN A 234 -28.96 19.26 2.01
N ALA A 235 -28.85 18.02 1.50
CA ALA A 235 -27.64 17.55 0.83
C ALA A 235 -27.46 18.01 -0.65
N ASN A 236 -28.51 18.54 -1.30
CA ASN A 236 -28.47 18.85 -2.74
C ASN A 236 -28.01 20.28 -3.08
N ILE A 237 -27.93 21.19 -2.11
CA ILE A 237 -27.48 22.57 -2.35
C ILE A 237 -25.95 22.64 -2.47
N ILE A 238 -25.22 21.85 -1.67
CA ILE A 238 -23.75 21.85 -1.63
C ILE A 238 -23.13 21.17 -2.87
N LYS A 239 -23.73 20.07 -3.36
CA LYS A 239 -23.27 19.39 -4.59
C LYS A 239 -23.40 20.26 -5.84
N SER A 240 -24.35 21.21 -5.85
CA SER A 240 -24.53 22.14 -6.99
C SER A 240 -23.49 23.27 -7.02
N ALA A 241 -22.98 23.68 -5.85
CA ALA A 241 -21.98 24.73 -5.73
C ALA A 241 -20.59 24.27 -6.19
N ILE A 242 -20.19 23.04 -5.83
CA ILE A 242 -18.88 22.47 -6.19
C ILE A 242 -18.79 22.20 -7.71
N LYS A 243 -19.90 21.82 -8.36
CA LYS A 243 -19.94 21.56 -9.80
C LYS A 243 -19.85 22.83 -10.66
N ARG A 244 -20.17 24.01 -10.10
CA ARG A 244 -20.02 25.31 -10.77
C ARG A 244 -18.58 25.86 -10.70
N SER A 245 -17.85 25.59 -9.62
CA SER A 245 -16.45 26.01 -9.46
C SER A 245 -15.52 25.32 -10.46
N ALA A 246 -15.75 24.03 -10.73
CA ALA A 246 -14.90 23.23 -11.63
C ALA A 246 -15.07 23.57 -13.13
N ARG A 247 -16.22 24.12 -13.56
CA ARG A 247 -16.44 24.51 -14.97
C ARG A 247 -15.83 25.87 -15.35
N PHE A 248 -15.51 26.72 -14.37
CA PHE A 248 -14.90 28.02 -14.64
C PHE A 248 -13.39 27.95 -14.92
N ALA A 249 -12.72 26.85 -14.55
CA ALA A 249 -11.27 26.69 -14.73
C ALA A 249 -10.85 26.10 -16.09
N SER A 250 -11.76 25.49 -16.87
CA SER A 250 -11.39 24.78 -18.13
C SER A 250 -11.75 25.52 -19.43
N SER A 251 -12.25 26.75 -19.38
CA SER A 251 -12.69 27.48 -20.58
C SER A 251 -12.04 28.86 -20.71
N ARG A 252 -10.70 28.90 -20.80
CA ARG A 252 -9.91 29.99 -21.42
C ARG A 252 -8.40 29.68 -21.38
N LEU A 253 -7.97 28.66 -22.11
CA LEU A 253 -6.56 28.43 -22.45
C LEU A 253 -6.48 27.76 -23.82
N HIS A 254 -6.92 28.49 -24.85
CA HIS A 254 -6.65 28.18 -26.25
C HIS A 254 -6.39 29.49 -26.99
N ILE A 255 -5.14 29.94 -26.97
CA ILE A 255 -4.56 30.78 -28.05
C ILE A 255 -3.17 30.22 -28.35
N SER A 256 -2.96 29.94 -29.64
CA SER A 256 -1.87 29.20 -30.27
C SER A 256 -0.45 29.62 -29.88
N ALA A 257 0.35 28.62 -29.51
CA ALA A 257 1.78 28.60 -29.74
C ALA A 257 2.04 28.11 -31.19
N HIS A 258 2.20 29.04 -32.13
CA HIS A 258 2.80 28.75 -33.43
C HIS A 258 3.55 29.98 -33.94
N ARG A 259 4.89 29.89 -33.89
CA ARG A 259 5.96 30.71 -34.52
C ARG A 259 6.94 31.27 -33.49
N LEU A 260 7.98 30.49 -33.22
CA LEU A 260 9.28 31.00 -32.78
C LEU A 260 10.35 30.25 -33.58
N VAL A 261 10.70 30.79 -34.74
CA VAL A 261 12.02 30.61 -35.37
C VAL A 261 12.36 31.93 -36.07
N SER A 262 13.54 32.47 -35.73
CA SER A 262 14.36 33.44 -36.48
C SER A 262 13.81 34.84 -36.78
N TYR A 263 14.35 35.89 -36.13
CA TYR A 263 15.41 36.76 -36.69
C TYR A 263 15.71 37.94 -35.75
N THR A 264 16.99 38.29 -35.69
CA THR A 264 17.62 39.41 -35.00
C THR A 264 17.48 40.73 -35.77
N GLN A 265 17.02 41.81 -35.14
CA GLN A 265 17.36 43.21 -35.45
C GLN A 265 17.00 44.14 -34.26
N PRO A 266 17.84 45.14 -33.91
CA PRO A 266 17.59 46.07 -32.81
C PRO A 266 16.85 47.33 -33.27
N GLY A 267 15.96 47.84 -32.42
CA GLY A 267 15.41 49.20 -32.52
C GLY A 267 13.92 49.25 -32.85
N TYR A 268 13.06 49.16 -31.84
CA TYR A 268 11.72 49.79 -31.87
C TYR A 268 11.29 50.15 -30.45
N ASN A 269 10.98 51.44 -30.27
CA ASN A 269 10.66 52.06 -28.98
C ASN A 269 9.40 51.49 -28.33
N PHE A 270 9.53 51.12 -27.06
CA PHE A 270 8.50 50.48 -26.23
C PHE A 270 7.62 51.51 -25.52
N THR A 271 6.87 52.36 -26.25
CA THR A 271 5.91 53.30 -25.62
C THR A 271 4.76 53.68 -26.55
N SER A 272 3.83 52.77 -26.84
CA SER A 272 2.49 53.20 -27.35
C SER A 272 1.33 52.18 -27.33
N SER A 273 1.49 50.92 -26.91
CA SER A 273 0.38 49.93 -26.98
C SER A 273 -0.16 49.43 -25.63
N LEU A 274 -0.27 50.30 -24.62
CA LEU A 274 -0.90 49.97 -23.33
C LEU A 274 -2.07 50.91 -22.99
N ARG A 275 -2.87 51.29 -23.99
CA ARG A 275 -4.18 51.90 -23.77
C ARG A 275 -5.21 51.16 -24.59
N HIS A 276 -5.70 50.04 -24.06
CA HIS A 276 -7.07 49.50 -24.22
C HIS A 276 -7.10 48.04 -23.76
N PHE A 277 -6.89 47.81 -22.47
CA PHE A 277 -7.46 46.64 -21.79
C PHE A 277 -8.25 47.19 -20.60
N SER A 278 -9.55 47.42 -20.82
CA SER A 278 -10.46 47.59 -19.68
C SER A 278 -10.50 46.26 -18.92
N PRO A 279 -10.20 46.21 -17.61
CA PRO A 279 -10.27 44.97 -16.86
C PRO A 279 -11.72 44.45 -16.87
N PRO A 280 -11.92 43.11 -16.88
CA PRO A 280 -13.26 42.54 -16.87
C PRO A 280 -14.07 43.08 -15.68
N SER A 281 -15.37 43.31 -15.89
CA SER A 281 -16.29 43.96 -14.94
C SER A 281 -16.36 43.34 -13.53
N PHE A 282 -15.77 42.17 -13.34
CA PHE A 282 -15.56 41.51 -12.04
C PHE A 282 -14.69 42.34 -11.08
N PHE A 283 -13.78 43.18 -11.61
CA PHE A 283 -12.85 43.99 -10.81
C PHE A 283 -13.39 45.34 -10.32
N LYS A 284 -14.62 45.72 -10.70
CA LYS A 284 -15.19 47.03 -10.29
C LYS A 284 -15.75 47.05 -8.87
N ASN A 285 -15.88 45.90 -8.20
CA ASN A 285 -16.48 45.80 -6.87
C ASN A 285 -15.40 45.58 -5.78
N SER A 286 -14.69 46.65 -5.42
CA SER A 286 -13.63 46.66 -4.38
C SER A 286 -14.09 46.02 -3.06
N LEU A 287 -15.35 46.26 -2.66
CA LEU A 287 -15.93 45.68 -1.44
C LEU A 287 -16.11 44.15 -1.53
N MET A 288 -16.43 43.60 -2.71
CA MET A 288 -16.61 42.16 -2.90
C MET A 288 -15.27 41.42 -2.86
N ILE A 289 -14.24 41.99 -3.48
CA ILE A 289 -12.87 41.46 -3.43
C ILE A 289 -12.34 41.50 -1.99
N ALA A 290 -12.60 42.59 -1.26
CA ALA A 290 -12.21 42.70 0.15
C ALA A 290 -12.87 41.64 1.04
N ARG A 291 -14.17 41.36 0.85
CA ARG A 291 -14.88 40.30 1.60
C ARG A 291 -14.40 38.90 1.24
N LEU A 292 -14.21 38.63 -0.05
CA LEU A 292 -13.70 37.34 -0.53
C LEU A 292 -12.29 37.07 0.03
N ARG A 293 -11.43 38.09 0.05
CA ARG A 293 -10.08 38.01 0.63
C ARG A 293 -10.11 37.52 2.08
N TRP A 294 -10.93 38.13 2.93
CA TRP A 294 -11.04 37.74 4.34
C TRP A 294 -11.64 36.35 4.51
N LEU A 295 -12.64 36.00 3.71
CA LEU A 295 -13.26 34.67 3.75
C LEU A 295 -12.25 33.57 3.39
N VAL A 296 -11.52 33.72 2.30
CA VAL A 296 -10.55 32.71 1.85
C VAL A 296 -9.40 32.59 2.85
N THR A 297 -8.94 33.69 3.45
CA THR A 297 -7.95 33.63 4.54
C THR A 297 -8.49 32.90 5.76
N ALA A 298 -9.72 33.20 6.19
CA ALA A 298 -10.32 32.51 7.33
C ALA A 298 -10.43 30.99 7.09
N VAL A 299 -10.84 30.59 5.89
CA VAL A 299 -10.88 29.17 5.48
C VAL A 299 -9.48 28.55 5.45
N ALA A 300 -8.48 29.25 4.88
CA ALA A 300 -7.11 28.77 4.84
C ALA A 300 -6.52 28.58 6.25
N VAL A 301 -6.73 29.54 7.15
CA VAL A 301 -6.32 29.46 8.55
C VAL A 301 -7.01 28.31 9.25
N ALA A 302 -8.34 28.18 9.13
CA ALA A 302 -9.11 27.11 9.74
C ALA A 302 -8.64 25.72 9.28
N LEU A 303 -8.39 25.54 7.98
CA LEU A 303 -7.90 24.26 7.44
C LEU A 303 -6.46 23.94 7.89
N ASN A 304 -5.59 24.95 7.98
CA ASN A 304 -4.22 24.72 8.48
C ASN A 304 -4.22 24.41 9.98
N LEU A 305 -5.09 25.07 10.77
CA LEU A 305 -5.28 24.73 12.18
C LEU A 305 -5.82 23.31 12.34
N PHE A 306 -6.84 22.94 11.56
CA PHE A 306 -7.39 21.58 11.58
C PHE A 306 -6.33 20.52 11.27
N VAL A 307 -5.49 20.75 10.26
CA VAL A 307 -4.41 19.84 9.87
C VAL A 307 -3.29 19.79 10.93
N TYR A 308 -3.00 20.89 11.61
CA TYR A 308 -1.99 20.94 12.66
C TYR A 308 -2.44 20.26 13.96
N PHE A 309 -3.66 20.55 14.42
CA PHE A 309 -4.27 19.95 15.61
C PHE A 309 -4.93 18.60 15.34
N TYR A 310 -4.56 17.97 14.23
CA TYR A 310 -5.11 16.72 13.79
C TYR A 310 -5.11 15.63 14.90
N PRO A 311 -3.97 15.40 15.61
CA PRO A 311 -3.90 14.34 16.60
C PRO A 311 -4.96 14.45 17.70
N ASP A 312 -5.34 15.68 18.09
CA ASP A 312 -6.32 15.91 19.16
C ASP A 312 -7.76 16.03 18.67
N LEU A 313 -7.97 16.46 17.42
CA LEU A 313 -9.31 16.74 16.89
C LEU A 313 -10.03 15.49 16.39
N VAL A 314 -9.29 14.46 15.98
CA VAL A 314 -9.89 13.24 15.38
C VAL A 314 -9.71 12.01 16.24
N ASN A 315 -8.79 12.03 17.19
CA ASN A 315 -8.57 10.92 18.12
C ASN A 315 -9.14 11.24 19.50
N SER A 316 -9.36 10.19 20.30
CA SER A 316 -9.79 10.36 21.67
C SER A 316 -8.72 11.07 22.51
N PRO A 317 -9.08 11.80 23.58
CA PRO A 317 -8.13 12.41 24.50
C PRO A 317 -7.05 11.42 24.96
N GLY A 318 -5.78 11.80 24.82
CA GLY A 318 -4.63 10.96 25.23
C GLY A 318 -4.33 9.75 24.33
N GLN A 319 -5.06 9.57 23.22
CA GLN A 319 -4.79 8.49 22.26
C GLN A 319 -3.48 8.72 21.48
N CYS A 320 -3.17 9.98 21.16
CA CYS A 320 -1.95 10.39 20.46
C CYS A 320 -0.89 10.96 21.43
N SER A 321 -0.71 10.32 22.58
CA SER A 321 0.32 10.62 23.59
C SER A 321 0.81 9.33 24.24
N TRP A 322 2.02 9.38 24.80
CA TRP A 322 2.59 8.26 25.54
C TRP A 322 1.72 7.86 26.73
N LYS A 323 1.71 6.58 27.09
CA LYS A 323 0.88 6.07 28.18
C LYS A 323 1.39 6.59 29.52
N GLY A 324 0.49 7.19 30.30
CA GLY A 324 0.79 7.69 31.65
C GLY A 324 1.68 8.94 31.68
N GLU A 325 2.10 9.48 30.53
CA GLU A 325 2.93 10.68 30.48
C GLU A 325 2.09 11.94 30.72
N ILE A 326 2.55 12.76 31.65
CA ILE A 326 2.02 14.09 31.93
C ILE A 326 3.10 15.11 31.60
N VAL A 327 2.78 16.04 30.71
CA VAL A 327 3.71 17.10 30.30
C VAL A 327 3.47 18.33 31.17
N GLU A 328 4.54 18.86 31.77
CA GLU A 328 4.47 20.10 32.55
C GLU A 328 4.73 21.33 31.70
N SER A 329 4.12 22.46 32.06
CA SER A 329 4.45 23.75 31.46
C SER A 329 5.75 24.32 32.03
N LYS A 330 6.51 25.02 31.20
CA LYS A 330 7.62 25.88 31.65
C LYS A 330 7.16 27.04 32.54
N TYR A 331 5.88 27.40 32.47
CA TYR A 331 5.30 28.50 33.25
C TYR A 331 4.63 27.95 34.52
N PRO A 332 5.21 28.14 35.72
CA PRO A 332 4.71 27.53 36.95
C PRO A 332 3.25 27.88 37.26
N LEU A 333 2.82 29.10 36.91
CA LEU A 333 1.43 29.55 37.06
C LEU A 333 0.44 28.63 36.32
N LEU A 334 0.80 28.11 35.14
CA LEU A 334 -0.10 27.21 34.42
C LEU A 334 -0.25 25.87 35.14
N ASN A 335 0.83 25.35 35.74
CA ASN A 335 0.83 24.09 36.48
C ASN A 335 0.13 24.21 37.85
N GLU A 336 0.11 25.41 38.45
CA GLU A 336 -0.52 25.68 39.74
C GLU A 336 -2.04 25.87 39.63
N TYR A 337 -2.49 26.61 38.60
CA TYR A 337 -3.91 26.99 38.45
C TYR A 337 -4.74 25.99 37.64
N LEU A 338 -4.12 25.12 36.84
CA LEU A 338 -4.79 24.08 36.08
C LEU A 338 -4.28 22.70 36.54
N PRO A 339 -5.18 21.72 36.74
CA PRO A 339 -4.77 20.35 37.00
C PRO A 339 -3.82 19.85 35.89
N LEU A 340 -2.74 19.16 36.28
CA LEU A 340 -1.76 18.65 35.31
C LEU A 340 -2.37 17.61 34.36
N ASP A 341 -3.41 16.90 34.78
CA ASP A 341 -4.19 15.96 33.96
C ASP A 341 -5.26 16.64 33.10
N ASN A 342 -5.34 17.97 33.09
CA ASN A 342 -6.30 18.69 32.26
C ASN A 342 -6.03 18.44 30.77
N VAL A 343 -6.99 17.81 30.10
CA VAL A 343 -6.91 17.41 28.68
C VAL A 343 -6.55 18.57 27.75
N TYR A 344 -7.07 19.77 27.99
CA TYR A 344 -6.80 20.93 27.13
C TYR A 344 -5.39 21.50 27.35
N LEU A 345 -4.92 21.52 28.60
CA LEU A 345 -3.55 21.91 28.91
C LEU A 345 -2.56 20.92 28.28
N GLN A 346 -2.81 19.61 28.44
CA GLN A 346 -1.98 18.57 27.84
C GLN A 346 -1.94 18.69 26.30
N ALA A 347 -3.10 18.83 25.66
CA ALA A 347 -3.16 19.06 24.22
C ALA A 347 -2.38 20.31 23.79
N LEU A 348 -2.49 21.42 24.53
CA LEU A 348 -1.74 22.64 24.25
C LEU A 348 -0.23 22.41 24.35
N LEU A 349 0.24 21.81 25.45
CA LEU A 349 1.66 21.57 25.69
C LEU A 349 2.24 20.57 24.67
N LEU A 350 1.50 19.53 24.31
CA LEU A 350 1.90 18.56 23.29
C LEU A 350 2.02 19.22 21.91
N ASN A 351 1.09 20.07 21.50
CA ASN A 351 1.19 20.76 20.22
C ASN A 351 2.25 21.86 20.19
N PHE A 352 2.57 22.47 21.33
CA PHE A 352 3.54 23.56 21.43
C PHE A 352 4.73 23.20 22.33
N PRO A 353 5.75 22.48 21.80
CA PRO A 353 6.94 22.08 22.56
C PRO A 353 7.64 23.21 23.29
N SER A 354 7.62 24.43 22.73
CA SER A 354 8.23 25.61 23.34
C SER A 354 7.61 26.05 24.68
N LEU A 355 6.41 25.58 25.00
CA LEU A 355 5.71 25.86 26.25
C LEU A 355 5.96 24.81 27.34
N ARG A 356 6.60 23.69 26.99
CA ARG A 356 6.89 22.58 27.91
C ARG A 356 8.08 22.89 28.81
N ALA A 357 8.03 22.38 30.03
CA ALA A 357 9.22 22.26 30.84
C ALA A 357 10.24 21.35 30.13
N PRO A 358 11.55 21.58 30.30
CA PRO A 358 12.56 20.69 29.72
C PRO A 358 12.34 19.26 30.18
N ARG A 359 12.29 18.31 29.24
CA ARG A 359 12.32 16.89 29.57
C ARG A 359 13.71 16.54 30.11
N ASN A 360 13.79 15.82 31.22
CA ASN A 360 15.07 15.28 31.68
C ASN A 360 15.51 14.23 30.65
N ASN A 361 16.51 14.55 29.81
CA ASN A 361 17.05 13.66 28.76
C ASN A 361 17.90 12.51 29.32
N ALA A 362 17.93 12.33 30.64
CA ALA A 362 18.73 11.33 31.29
C ALA A 362 18.11 9.94 31.09
N THR A 363 18.96 8.94 30.86
CA THR A 363 18.57 7.52 30.86
C THR A 363 18.02 7.06 32.21
N HIS A 364 18.33 7.81 33.28
CA HIS A 364 17.75 7.63 34.60
C HIS A 364 17.16 8.93 35.14
N ASN A 365 15.93 8.86 35.67
CA ASN A 365 15.29 9.94 36.41
C ASN A 365 14.98 9.48 37.83
N ASN A 366 15.57 10.11 38.86
CA ASN A 366 15.43 9.72 40.28
C ASN A 366 15.67 8.21 40.52
N ASP A 367 16.81 7.69 40.03
CA ASP A 367 17.21 6.28 40.11
C ASP A 367 16.29 5.29 39.36
N LYS A 368 15.37 5.77 38.51
CA LYS A 368 14.54 4.94 37.61
C LYS A 368 14.96 5.06 36.16
N VAL A 369 14.94 3.98 35.40
CA VAL A 369 15.18 4.00 33.95
C VAL A 369 14.11 4.83 33.23
N ALA A 370 14.49 5.46 32.12
CA ALA A 370 13.55 6.15 31.25
C ALA A 370 12.58 5.17 30.56
N ASP A 371 11.32 5.58 30.44
CA ASP A 371 10.31 4.85 29.66
C ASP A 371 10.74 4.73 28.18
N ILE A 372 10.43 3.58 27.59
CA ILE A 372 10.71 3.30 26.17
C ILE A 372 9.62 3.95 25.34
N HIS A 373 9.98 4.94 24.53
CA HIS A 373 9.05 5.62 23.62
C HIS A 373 9.45 5.41 22.17
N MET A 374 8.70 4.55 21.47
CA MET A 374 8.92 4.25 20.06
C MET A 374 7.72 4.69 19.21
N LEU A 375 8.01 5.50 18.19
CA LEU A 375 7.05 5.95 17.19
C LEU A 375 7.20 5.08 15.93
N THR A 376 6.13 4.46 15.48
CA THR A 376 6.17 3.50 14.36
C THR A 376 5.29 3.92 13.18
N PHE A 377 5.75 3.60 11.98
CA PHE A 377 5.06 3.87 10.71
C PHE A 377 5.03 2.59 9.87
N GLY A 378 3.85 2.15 9.44
CA GLY A 378 3.69 0.99 8.56
C GLY A 378 3.53 1.40 7.09
N ASP A 379 4.10 0.63 6.18
CA ASP A 379 3.88 0.67 4.72
C ASP A 379 3.75 2.08 4.11
N PRO A 380 4.79 2.94 4.18
CA PRO A 380 4.73 4.24 3.54
C PRO A 380 4.67 4.15 2.00
N GLN A 381 5.08 3.03 1.39
CA GLN A 381 4.92 2.68 -0.03
C GLN A 381 5.17 3.83 -1.02
N ILE A 382 6.39 4.39 -0.99
CA ILE A 382 6.74 5.53 -1.84
C ILE A 382 6.63 5.16 -3.33
N ASN A 383 5.78 5.89 -4.04
CA ASN A 383 5.52 5.73 -5.46
C ASN A 383 6.53 6.47 -6.34
N GLY A 384 6.85 5.89 -7.51
CA GLY A 384 7.81 6.47 -8.45
C GLY A 384 7.25 7.46 -9.46
N ASN A 385 8.16 8.22 -10.09
CA ASN A 385 7.84 9.23 -11.11
C ASN A 385 8.60 8.97 -12.42
N TRP A 386 8.07 8.08 -13.25
CA TRP A 386 8.64 7.77 -14.56
C TRP A 386 8.35 8.87 -15.59
N ALA A 387 9.12 8.89 -16.69
CA ALA A 387 8.90 9.80 -17.81
C ALA A 387 7.45 9.72 -18.36
N SER A 388 6.85 8.53 -18.32
CA SER A 388 5.47 8.26 -18.72
C SER A 388 4.41 8.59 -17.65
N THR A 389 4.80 8.82 -16.40
CA THR A 389 3.86 9.14 -15.31
C THR A 389 3.16 10.47 -15.57
N LYS A 390 1.83 10.45 -15.63
CA LYS A 390 0.99 11.64 -15.86
C LYS A 390 1.28 12.72 -14.82
N TYR A 391 1.26 13.99 -15.24
CA TYR A 391 1.53 15.14 -14.36
C TYR A 391 0.68 15.14 -13.08
N ILE A 392 -0.61 14.82 -13.19
CA ILE A 392 -1.52 14.73 -12.04
C ILE A 392 -1.04 13.69 -11.02
N LYS A 393 -0.54 12.53 -11.48
CA LYS A 393 -0.02 11.51 -10.57
C LYS A 393 1.31 11.90 -9.95
N ARG A 394 2.16 12.65 -10.67
CA ARG A 394 3.39 13.21 -10.09
C ARG A 394 3.09 14.23 -8.99
N LEU A 395 2.07 15.06 -9.20
CA LEU A 395 1.60 16.01 -8.19
C LEU A 395 1.03 15.28 -6.98
N ASP A 396 0.22 14.24 -7.19
CA ASP A 396 -0.30 13.36 -6.13
C ASP A 396 0.86 12.74 -5.33
N ASN A 397 1.82 12.10 -6.00
CA ASN A 397 3.01 11.54 -5.35
C ASN A 397 3.77 12.60 -4.52
N TYR A 398 3.96 13.80 -5.08
CA TYR A 398 4.57 14.92 -4.35
C TYR A 398 3.77 15.29 -3.10
N GLY A 399 2.43 15.39 -3.20
CA GLY A 399 1.59 15.67 -2.04
C GLY A 399 1.69 14.59 -0.96
N ASN A 400 1.70 13.33 -1.37
CA ASN A 400 1.76 12.18 -0.46
C ASN A 400 3.08 12.19 0.33
N ASP A 401 4.21 12.44 -0.35
CA ASP A 401 5.52 12.57 0.30
C ASP A 401 5.49 13.63 1.41
N TYR A 402 4.95 14.82 1.12
CA TYR A 402 4.88 15.92 2.08
C TYR A 402 3.78 15.76 3.12
N TYR A 403 2.73 14.99 2.83
CA TYR A 403 1.69 14.66 3.78
C TYR A 403 2.22 13.72 4.86
N LEU A 404 2.89 12.62 4.47
CA LEU A 404 3.58 11.74 5.42
C LEU A 404 4.68 12.49 6.18
N GLY A 405 5.46 13.32 5.47
CA GLY A 405 6.44 14.22 6.07
C GLY A 405 5.87 15.16 7.12
N HIS A 406 4.64 15.60 6.91
CA HIS A 406 3.94 16.44 7.87
C HIS A 406 3.53 15.66 9.12
N ILE A 407 2.99 14.45 8.96
CA ILE A 407 2.64 13.57 10.09
C ILE A 407 3.87 13.31 10.95
N TYR A 408 4.98 12.86 10.35
CA TYR A 408 6.21 12.58 11.08
C TYR A 408 6.74 13.82 11.81
N LYS A 409 6.80 14.98 11.15
CA LYS A 409 7.27 16.22 11.80
C LYS A 409 6.41 16.62 13.00
N ILE A 410 5.08 16.53 12.85
CA ILE A 410 4.17 16.83 13.96
C ILE A 410 4.42 15.85 15.09
N MET A 411 4.39 14.54 14.81
CA MET A 411 4.46 13.52 15.85
C MET A 411 5.83 13.50 16.54
N LYS A 412 6.92 13.65 15.80
CA LYS A 412 8.27 13.77 16.37
C LYS A 412 8.39 14.98 17.31
N ALA A 413 7.95 16.16 16.88
CA ALA A 413 8.00 17.36 17.73
C ALA A 413 7.03 17.25 18.92
N ARG A 414 5.85 16.67 18.70
CA ARG A 414 4.82 16.47 19.72
C ARG A 414 5.27 15.51 20.82
N LEU A 415 5.91 14.42 20.44
CA LEU A 415 6.14 13.28 21.32
C LEU A 415 7.59 13.11 21.77
N GLU A 416 8.57 13.68 21.05
CA GLU A 416 10.00 13.51 21.35
C GLU A 416 10.36 12.02 21.58
N PRO A 417 10.09 11.13 20.60
CA PRO A 417 10.35 9.70 20.77
C PRO A 417 11.84 9.43 20.95
N SER A 418 12.16 8.34 21.65
CA SER A 418 13.54 7.80 21.72
C SER A 418 13.91 6.98 20.48
N HIS A 419 12.91 6.31 19.89
CA HIS A 419 13.05 5.41 18.75
C HIS A 419 12.01 5.75 17.68
N VAL A 420 12.39 5.67 16.41
CA VAL A 420 11.47 5.74 15.28
C VAL A 420 11.68 4.52 14.42
N ALA A 421 10.63 3.73 14.19
CA ALA A 421 10.69 2.57 13.30
C ALA A 421 9.79 2.78 12.08
N VAL A 422 10.37 2.70 10.89
CA VAL A 422 9.63 2.61 9.63
C VAL A 422 9.63 1.16 9.22
N MET A 423 8.43 0.57 9.22
CA MET A 423 8.21 -0.85 9.06
C MET A 423 7.37 -1.12 7.83
N GLY A 424 7.50 -2.31 7.28
CA GLY A 424 6.77 -2.67 6.07
C GLY A 424 7.47 -2.26 4.79
N ASP A 425 6.68 -2.14 3.74
CA ASP A 425 7.11 -1.73 2.41
C ASP A 425 7.44 -0.24 2.36
N GLN A 426 8.74 0.08 2.32
CA GLN A 426 9.18 1.46 2.16
C GLN A 426 8.86 1.98 0.75
N PHE A 427 9.02 1.13 -0.25
CA PHE A 427 8.74 1.44 -1.65
C PHE A 427 7.52 0.71 -2.19
N SER A 428 6.91 1.27 -3.23
CA SER A 428 5.77 0.64 -3.89
C SER A 428 6.13 -0.56 -4.77
N SER A 429 7.42 -0.86 -4.97
CA SER A 429 7.89 -1.90 -5.91
C SER A 429 9.39 -2.15 -5.74
N GLN A 430 9.78 -3.42 -5.63
CA GLN A 430 11.17 -3.87 -5.60
C GLN A 430 11.80 -3.83 -6.99
N TRP A 431 10.98 -4.03 -8.04
CA TRP A 431 11.41 -4.05 -9.45
C TRP A 431 11.66 -2.65 -10.03
N ILE A 432 12.61 -1.93 -9.44
CA ILE A 432 13.03 -0.59 -9.86
C ILE A 432 14.54 -0.55 -10.10
N LEU A 433 14.95 0.29 -11.06
CA LEU A 433 16.37 0.56 -11.34
C LEU A 433 17.00 1.31 -10.16
N ASP A 434 18.32 1.17 -9.99
CA ASP A 434 19.06 1.83 -8.91
C ASP A 434 18.86 3.34 -8.89
N SER A 435 18.80 4.00 -10.07
CA SER A 435 18.52 5.44 -10.15
C SER A 435 17.15 5.82 -9.58
N GLU A 436 16.13 4.99 -9.80
CA GLU A 436 14.80 5.21 -9.24
C GLU A 436 14.76 4.86 -7.75
N PHE A 437 15.48 3.82 -7.33
CA PHE A 437 15.67 3.49 -5.91
C PHE A 437 16.27 4.69 -5.17
N TYR A 438 17.41 5.22 -5.63
CA TYR A 438 18.06 6.39 -5.04
C TYR A 438 17.17 7.64 -5.04
N ASN A 439 16.43 7.91 -6.12
CA ASN A 439 15.48 9.02 -6.15
C ASN A 439 14.37 8.87 -5.10
N ARG A 440 13.91 7.65 -4.82
CA ARG A 440 12.91 7.40 -3.79
C ARG A 440 13.53 7.49 -2.40
N THR A 441 14.73 6.96 -2.19
CA THR A 441 15.47 7.09 -0.92
C THR A 441 15.76 8.55 -0.58
N LEU A 442 16.16 9.37 -1.55
CA LEU A 442 16.36 10.81 -1.30
C LEU A 442 15.07 11.47 -0.83
N ARG A 443 13.93 11.17 -1.47
CA ARG A 443 12.63 11.68 -1.02
C ARG A 443 12.24 11.13 0.35
N PHE A 444 12.56 9.89 0.64
CA PHE A 444 12.37 9.27 1.96
C PHE A 444 13.07 10.11 3.04
N VAL A 445 14.37 10.36 2.91
CA VAL A 445 15.16 11.06 3.95
C VAL A 445 15.03 12.58 3.95
N GLU A 446 14.56 13.20 2.86
CA GLU A 446 14.40 14.67 2.81
C GLU A 446 12.95 15.13 3.06
N ARG A 447 11.96 14.34 2.64
CA ARG A 447 10.56 14.77 2.62
C ARG A 447 9.72 14.03 3.65
N LEU A 448 9.75 12.69 3.63
CA LEU A 448 8.90 11.86 4.49
C LEU A 448 9.45 11.78 5.92
N PHE A 449 10.74 11.47 6.03
CA PHE A 449 11.42 11.33 7.31
C PHE A 449 12.67 12.21 7.31
N PRO A 450 12.49 13.55 7.29
CA PRO A 450 13.59 14.51 7.31
C PRO A 450 14.52 14.29 8.50
N ARG A 451 15.81 14.22 8.19
CA ARG A 451 16.92 14.13 9.14
C ARG A 451 17.94 15.22 8.88
N ASP A 452 18.79 15.47 9.87
CA ASP A 452 19.92 16.38 9.76
C ASP A 452 20.96 15.83 8.77
N ASP A 453 21.81 16.72 8.26
CA ASP A 453 22.69 16.42 7.11
C ASP A 453 23.65 15.26 7.39
N ASP A 454 24.19 15.14 8.61
CA ASP A 454 25.09 14.05 9.00
C ASP A 454 24.44 12.66 8.82
N TYR A 455 23.13 12.55 9.05
CA TYR A 455 22.37 11.30 9.03
C TYR A 455 21.88 10.89 7.65
N LYS A 456 21.94 11.78 6.66
CA LYS A 456 21.55 11.50 5.27
C LYS A 456 22.72 11.64 4.29
N SER A 457 23.92 11.95 4.79
CA SER A 457 25.15 12.11 4.01
C SER A 457 25.36 10.96 3.01
N THR A 458 25.29 9.70 3.44
CA THR A 458 25.42 8.53 2.56
C THR A 458 24.39 8.52 1.42
N VAL A 459 23.14 8.88 1.70
CA VAL A 459 22.07 8.92 0.69
C VAL A 459 22.31 10.05 -0.30
N VAL A 460 22.65 11.24 0.19
CA VAL A 460 22.93 12.42 -0.65
C VAL A 460 24.14 12.16 -1.54
N GLU A 461 25.24 11.67 -0.99
CA GLU A 461 26.44 11.34 -1.77
C GLU A 461 26.19 10.26 -2.82
N THR A 462 25.43 9.21 -2.47
CA THR A 462 25.10 8.13 -3.41
C THR A 462 24.24 8.66 -4.56
N TRP A 463 23.27 9.53 -4.24
CA TRP A 463 22.43 10.17 -5.23
C TRP A 463 23.23 11.08 -6.16
N GLU A 464 24.16 11.89 -5.64
CA GLU A 464 24.99 12.81 -6.42
C GLU A 464 25.97 12.11 -7.36
N LYS A 465 26.56 10.98 -6.93
CA LYS A 465 27.53 10.23 -7.74
C LYS A 465 26.90 9.54 -8.95
N HIS A 466 25.61 9.18 -8.88
CA HIS A 466 24.91 8.38 -9.91
C HIS A 466 25.64 7.09 -10.31
N GLU A 467 26.49 6.55 -9.43
CA GLU A 467 27.22 5.31 -9.65
C GLU A 467 26.37 4.11 -9.23
N ASN A 468 26.43 3.03 -10.01
CA ASN A 468 25.79 1.78 -9.61
C ASN A 468 26.57 1.19 -8.42
N TYR A 469 25.84 0.70 -7.43
CA TYR A 469 26.47 0.06 -6.28
C TYR A 469 27.12 -1.26 -6.70
N ASP A 470 28.36 -1.49 -6.25
CA ASP A 470 29.06 -2.75 -6.49
C ASP A 470 28.54 -3.84 -5.53
N TRP A 471 27.37 -4.37 -5.88
CA TRP A 471 26.71 -5.44 -5.15
C TRP A 471 27.49 -6.76 -5.22
N GLN A 472 28.37 -6.94 -6.21
CA GLN A 472 29.21 -8.14 -6.32
C GLN A 472 30.31 -8.12 -5.27
N ALA A 473 30.98 -6.98 -5.10
CA ALA A 473 31.95 -6.81 -4.02
C ALA A 473 31.28 -6.94 -2.63
N TRP A 474 30.04 -6.46 -2.47
CA TRP A 474 29.27 -6.68 -1.24
C TRP A 474 28.95 -8.16 -1.01
N LEU A 475 28.46 -8.86 -2.03
CA LEU A 475 28.23 -10.30 -2.00
C LEU A 475 29.48 -11.08 -1.59
N GLU A 476 30.63 -10.79 -2.19
CA GLU A 476 31.89 -11.48 -1.88
C GLU A 476 32.32 -11.23 -0.43
N ARG A 477 32.19 -10.00 0.06
CA ARG A 477 32.47 -9.67 1.46
C ARG A 477 31.54 -10.43 2.41
N GLU A 478 30.23 -10.43 2.14
CA GLU A 478 29.27 -11.12 2.99
C GLU A 478 29.54 -12.62 2.98
N ARG A 479 29.67 -13.28 1.82
CA ARG A 479 29.93 -14.73 1.74
C ARG A 479 31.21 -15.18 2.44
N ASN A 480 32.25 -14.35 2.42
CA ASN A 480 33.54 -14.68 3.02
C ASN A 480 33.60 -14.35 4.52
N MET A 481 32.58 -13.68 5.08
CA MET A 481 32.52 -13.36 6.50
C MET A 481 32.16 -14.60 7.32
N ASP A 482 32.97 -14.90 8.34
CA ASP A 482 32.63 -15.91 9.34
C ASP A 482 31.29 -15.59 10.02
N LEU A 483 30.47 -16.59 10.28
CA LEU A 483 29.12 -16.40 10.80
C LEU A 483 29.10 -15.82 12.22
N GLY A 484 30.07 -16.19 13.07
CA GLY A 484 30.20 -15.62 14.41
C GLY A 484 30.67 -14.17 14.37
N VAL A 485 31.66 -13.87 13.50
CA VAL A 485 32.07 -12.47 13.23
C VAL A 485 30.90 -11.64 12.71
N ARG A 486 30.09 -12.23 11.83
CA ARG A 486 28.89 -11.60 11.27
C ARG A 486 27.86 -11.23 12.33
N PHE A 487 27.55 -12.16 13.24
CA PHE A 487 26.64 -11.89 14.34
C PHE A 487 27.20 -10.79 15.26
N ASN A 488 28.48 -10.87 15.62
CA ASN A 488 29.12 -9.88 16.48
C ASN A 488 29.14 -8.47 15.86
N SER A 489 29.19 -8.33 14.54
CA SER A 489 29.10 -7.01 13.88
C SER A 489 27.68 -6.43 13.83
N ARG A 490 26.67 -7.23 14.21
CA ARG A 490 25.22 -6.89 14.23
C ARG A 490 24.65 -6.92 15.64
N LYS A 491 25.53 -6.97 16.64
CA LYS A 491 25.22 -6.93 18.05
C LYS A 491 25.65 -5.58 18.60
N TYR A 492 24.71 -4.89 19.24
CA TYR A 492 24.91 -3.56 19.80
C TYR A 492 24.49 -3.56 21.27
N ASP A 493 25.11 -2.70 22.07
CA ASP A 493 24.77 -2.47 23.47
C ASP A 493 24.55 -0.96 23.69
N ASP A 494 23.42 -0.58 24.29
CA ASP A 494 23.05 0.80 24.65
C ASP A 494 23.17 1.84 23.51
N VAL A 495 22.77 1.47 22.29
CA VAL A 495 22.81 2.39 21.13
C VAL A 495 21.48 3.15 20.99
N TYR A 496 21.56 4.48 21.01
CA TYR A 496 20.42 5.38 20.81
C TYR A 496 20.56 6.29 19.57
N ASP A 497 21.71 6.23 18.89
CA ASP A 497 22.02 7.03 17.71
C ASP A 497 23.04 6.29 16.83
N TRP A 498 22.72 6.06 15.55
CA TRP A 498 23.62 5.36 14.61
C TRP A 498 24.87 6.16 14.23
N VAL A 499 24.81 7.50 14.24
CA VAL A 499 25.93 8.38 13.89
C VAL A 499 26.82 8.62 15.11
N HIS A 500 26.22 8.65 16.30
CA HIS A 500 26.91 8.82 17.57
C HIS A 500 26.70 7.61 18.50
N PRO A 501 27.15 6.40 18.13
CA PRO A 501 26.81 5.16 18.84
C PRO A 501 27.39 5.06 20.26
N ASN A 502 28.41 5.87 20.58
CA ASN A 502 28.99 5.93 21.93
C ASN A 502 28.21 6.88 22.87
N GLN A 503 27.23 7.63 22.36
CA GLN A 503 26.39 8.49 23.16
C GLN A 503 25.35 7.63 23.90
N LYS A 504 25.51 7.57 25.23
CA LYS A 504 24.61 6.80 26.10
C LYS A 504 23.32 7.53 26.48
N GLU A 505 23.22 8.83 26.18
CA GLU A 505 22.03 9.63 26.45
C GLU A 505 21.08 9.68 25.25
N LEU A 506 19.79 9.81 25.52
CA LEU A 506 18.75 9.88 24.48
C LEU A 506 18.91 11.13 23.60
N ASN A 507 19.01 10.94 22.29
CA ASN A 507 18.99 12.02 21.31
C ASN A 507 17.56 12.25 20.80
N LEU A 508 16.73 12.99 21.54
CA LEU A 508 15.33 13.23 21.18
C LEU A 508 15.17 14.04 19.87
N GLN A 509 16.21 14.79 19.46
CA GLN A 509 16.21 15.51 18.18
C GLN A 509 16.53 14.60 17.01
N ASN A 510 17.38 13.59 17.18
CA ASN A 510 17.69 12.57 16.19
C ASN A 510 17.57 11.18 16.82
N PRO A 511 16.32 10.70 17.03
CA PRO A 511 16.09 9.41 17.68
C PRO A 511 16.69 8.26 16.89
N LEU A 512 16.87 7.12 17.54
CA LEU A 512 17.31 5.90 16.87
C LEU A 512 16.33 5.56 15.76
N PHE A 513 16.78 5.68 14.52
CA PHE A 513 15.94 5.53 13.34
C PHE A 513 16.14 4.15 12.74
N ILE A 514 15.10 3.34 12.73
CA ILE A 514 15.12 1.94 12.34
C ILE A 514 14.31 1.79 11.06
N ASN A 515 14.91 1.14 10.08
CA ASN A 515 14.27 0.78 8.83
C ASN A 515 14.15 -0.73 8.77
N LEU A 516 12.95 -1.22 8.51
CA LEU A 516 12.69 -2.63 8.30
C LEU A 516 12.56 -2.94 6.82
N THR A 517 12.99 -4.12 6.41
CA THR A 517 12.84 -4.62 5.05
C THR A 517 11.40 -5.04 4.77
N GLY A 518 10.84 -4.62 3.63
CA GLY A 518 9.57 -5.11 3.10
C GLY A 518 9.72 -5.96 1.83
N ASN A 519 8.66 -6.67 1.44
CA ASN A 519 8.64 -7.46 0.21
C ASN A 519 8.66 -6.59 -1.06
N HIS A 520 8.26 -5.33 -0.99
CA HIS A 520 8.46 -4.35 -2.07
C HIS A 520 9.82 -3.65 -1.99
N ASP A 521 10.66 -3.96 -1.01
CA ASP A 521 12.03 -3.42 -0.92
C ASP A 521 13.04 -4.45 -1.41
N ILE A 522 13.02 -5.65 -0.79
CA ILE A 522 13.95 -6.74 -1.10
C ILE A 522 13.31 -7.95 -1.79
N GLY A 523 12.00 -8.16 -1.60
CA GLY A 523 11.29 -9.37 -2.08
C GLY A 523 11.22 -10.48 -1.04
N TYR A 524 10.27 -11.40 -1.20
CA TYR A 524 10.29 -12.69 -0.49
C TYR A 524 11.53 -13.50 -0.91
N SER A 525 11.89 -14.54 -0.16
CA SER A 525 13.10 -15.32 -0.43
C SER A 525 13.23 -15.88 -1.86
N GLY A 526 12.13 -16.16 -2.57
CA GLY A 526 12.15 -16.59 -3.98
C GLY A 526 12.29 -15.45 -5.00
N ASP A 527 12.31 -14.19 -4.55
CA ASP A 527 12.52 -12.98 -5.34
C ASP A 527 13.72 -12.14 -4.88
N ALA A 528 14.17 -12.32 -3.65
CA ALA A 528 15.29 -11.59 -3.07
C ALA A 528 16.59 -11.89 -3.84
N THR A 529 17.27 -10.84 -4.25
CA THR A 529 18.56 -10.92 -4.94
C THR A 529 19.63 -10.16 -4.17
N TRP A 530 20.89 -10.48 -4.45
CA TRP A 530 22.03 -9.74 -3.93
C TRP A 530 22.00 -8.25 -4.29
N GLN A 531 21.47 -7.87 -5.45
CA GLN A 531 21.32 -6.46 -5.79
C GLN A 531 20.33 -5.76 -4.87
N HIS A 532 19.15 -6.38 -4.64
CA HIS A 532 18.13 -5.80 -3.79
C HIS A 532 18.62 -5.63 -2.34
N MET A 533 19.27 -6.67 -1.81
CA MET A 533 19.78 -6.65 -0.44
C MET A 533 20.92 -5.64 -0.28
N ALA A 534 21.89 -5.64 -1.20
CA ALA A 534 23.04 -4.75 -1.17
C ALA A 534 22.65 -3.27 -1.15
N ARG A 535 21.75 -2.85 -2.05
CA ARG A 535 21.31 -1.44 -2.12
C ARG A 535 20.49 -1.04 -0.90
N PHE A 536 19.70 -1.96 -0.34
CA PHE A 536 18.98 -1.70 0.91
C PHE A 536 19.96 -1.51 2.05
N HIS A 537 20.91 -2.43 2.22
CA HIS A 537 21.94 -2.36 3.25
C HIS A 537 22.76 -1.08 3.19
N HIS A 538 23.14 -0.67 1.97
CA HIS A 538 23.91 0.54 1.74
C HIS A 538 23.18 1.83 2.16
N LEU A 539 21.86 1.89 2.01
CA LEU A 539 21.10 3.13 2.25
C LEU A 539 20.27 3.14 3.54
N PHE A 540 19.85 1.98 4.02
CA PHE A 540 18.94 1.84 5.16
C PHE A 540 19.55 1.09 6.34
N GLY A 541 20.70 0.42 6.15
CA GLY A 541 21.41 -0.30 7.20
C GLY A 541 21.12 -1.80 7.22
N GLN A 542 21.53 -2.47 8.29
CA GLN A 542 21.41 -3.92 8.44
C GLN A 542 19.94 -4.36 8.54
N ASP A 543 19.64 -5.54 8.02
CA ASP A 543 18.34 -6.20 8.00
C ASP A 543 18.10 -7.11 9.22
N ASN A 544 19.18 -7.62 9.81
CA ASN A 544 19.19 -8.43 11.02
C ASN A 544 20.17 -7.86 12.04
N TYR A 545 19.70 -7.50 13.22
CA TYR A 545 20.56 -7.08 14.32
C TYR A 545 19.84 -7.12 15.67
N VAL A 546 20.62 -7.01 16.74
CA VAL A 546 20.15 -6.98 18.11
C VAL A 546 20.79 -5.83 18.86
N ILE A 547 19.98 -5.07 19.60
CA ILE A 547 20.44 -4.08 20.56
C ILE A 547 20.02 -4.53 21.95
N THR A 548 20.98 -4.66 22.86
CA THR A 548 20.71 -4.95 24.28
C THR A 548 20.89 -3.68 25.09
N TYR A 549 19.94 -3.35 25.94
CA TYR A 549 19.96 -2.16 26.78
C TYR A 549 20.08 -2.58 28.25
N ASN A 550 20.82 -1.80 29.04
CA ASN A 550 21.01 -2.02 30.49
C ASN A 550 21.49 -3.44 30.82
N LYS A 551 22.43 -3.95 30.02
CA LYS A 551 22.88 -5.34 30.12
C LYS A 551 23.40 -5.68 31.52
N GLY A 552 22.88 -6.75 32.10
CA GLY A 552 23.25 -7.23 33.44
C GLY A 552 22.54 -6.53 34.60
N GLU A 553 21.71 -5.52 34.33
CA GLU A 553 20.86 -4.85 35.32
C GLU A 553 19.44 -5.45 35.31
N PRO A 554 18.61 -5.22 36.34
CA PRO A 554 17.23 -5.71 36.33
C PRO A 554 16.36 -5.12 35.22
N GLU A 555 16.68 -3.91 34.75
CA GLU A 555 16.03 -3.22 33.64
C GLU A 555 16.52 -3.68 32.26
N GLU A 556 17.30 -4.77 32.17
CA GLU A 556 17.76 -5.33 30.91
C GLU A 556 16.58 -5.58 29.95
N TRP A 557 16.73 -5.14 28.70
CA TRP A 557 15.79 -5.49 27.63
C TRP A 557 16.49 -5.49 26.28
N ARG A 558 15.81 -6.01 25.26
CA ARG A 558 16.37 -6.20 23.93
C ARG A 558 15.44 -5.73 22.84
N LEU A 559 16.00 -5.06 21.84
CA LEU A 559 15.36 -4.81 20.55
C LEU A 559 15.98 -5.75 19.51
N VAL A 560 15.16 -6.61 18.92
CA VAL A 560 15.57 -7.51 17.83
C VAL A 560 14.93 -7.01 16.54
N VAL A 561 15.74 -6.79 15.51
CA VAL A 561 15.28 -6.54 14.14
C VAL A 561 15.59 -7.79 13.33
N LEU A 562 14.55 -8.38 12.74
CA LEU A 562 14.63 -9.68 12.06
C LEU A 562 14.02 -9.59 10.67
N ASP A 563 14.81 -9.96 9.65
CA ASP A 563 14.35 -10.08 8.28
C ASP A 563 13.57 -11.38 8.06
N SER A 564 12.28 -11.35 8.35
CA SER A 564 11.39 -12.49 8.13
C SER A 564 11.23 -12.92 6.67
N LEU A 565 11.56 -12.05 5.70
CA LEU A 565 11.39 -12.34 4.27
C LEU A 565 12.33 -13.43 3.78
N THR A 566 13.42 -13.65 4.51
CA THR A 566 14.47 -14.62 4.20
C THR A 566 14.57 -15.73 5.25
N LEU A 567 13.50 -16.02 5.99
CA LEU A 567 13.43 -17.16 6.92
C LEU A 567 12.96 -18.47 6.27
N GLU A 568 12.14 -18.37 5.23
CA GLU A 568 11.45 -19.51 4.62
C GLU A 568 11.75 -19.63 3.13
N GLY A 569 11.59 -20.82 2.56
CA GLY A 569 11.91 -21.11 1.17
C GLY A 569 10.86 -21.99 0.48
N PRO A 570 11.16 -22.52 -0.72
CA PRO A 570 12.48 -22.51 -1.37
C PRO A 570 12.94 -21.12 -1.83
N ALA A 571 14.18 -20.73 -1.52
CA ALA A 571 14.71 -19.40 -1.82
C ALA A 571 15.39 -19.34 -3.20
N LEU A 572 15.44 -18.16 -3.79
CA LEU A 572 16.25 -17.91 -4.98
C LEU A 572 17.74 -17.94 -4.63
N GLU A 573 18.11 -17.30 -3.52
CA GLU A 573 19.46 -17.27 -2.96
C GLU A 573 19.45 -17.93 -1.57
N GLU A 574 19.85 -19.20 -1.50
CA GLU A 574 19.84 -20.02 -0.27
C GLU A 574 20.77 -19.45 0.83
N ASP A 575 21.75 -18.64 0.45
CA ASP A 575 22.62 -17.98 1.42
C ASP A 575 21.85 -17.05 2.35
N PHE A 576 20.81 -16.35 1.88
CA PHE A 576 20.04 -15.47 2.77
C PHE A 576 19.34 -16.25 3.88
N LEU A 577 18.75 -17.41 3.55
CA LEU A 577 18.19 -18.32 4.56
C LEU A 577 19.24 -18.72 5.59
N LYS A 578 20.41 -19.17 5.12
CA LYS A 578 21.52 -19.56 5.99
C LYS A 578 21.94 -18.41 6.90
N PHE A 579 21.97 -17.18 6.39
CA PHE A 579 22.46 -16.02 7.12
C PHE A 579 21.49 -15.59 8.22
N THR A 580 20.20 -15.54 7.89
CA THR A 580 19.14 -15.18 8.84
C THR A 580 18.98 -16.24 9.92
N TRP A 581 19.02 -17.53 9.58
CA TRP A 581 19.01 -18.61 10.57
C TRP A 581 20.27 -18.62 11.43
N SER A 582 21.45 -18.38 10.86
CA SER A 582 22.67 -18.29 11.65
C SER A 582 22.64 -17.12 12.63
N PHE A 583 22.03 -15.99 12.28
CA PHE A 583 21.80 -14.89 13.22
C PHE A 583 20.95 -15.34 14.42
N LEU A 584 19.85 -16.05 14.17
CA LEU A 584 18.98 -16.59 15.23
C LEU A 584 19.69 -17.64 16.10
N GLU A 585 20.50 -18.52 15.49
CA GLU A 585 21.27 -19.52 16.22
C GLU A 585 22.28 -18.87 17.19
N HIS A 586 23.05 -17.90 16.72
CA HIS A 586 23.98 -17.16 17.58
C HIS A 586 23.25 -16.31 18.63
N LEU A 587 22.08 -15.74 18.28
CA LEU A 587 21.23 -15.07 19.27
C LEU A 587 20.84 -16.04 20.39
N ASN A 588 20.44 -17.26 20.03
CA ASN A 588 20.10 -18.31 20.98
C ASN A 588 21.27 -18.69 21.90
N GLU A 589 22.50 -18.74 21.38
CA GLU A 589 23.69 -18.97 22.20
C GLU A 589 23.88 -17.90 23.28
N THR A 590 23.53 -16.64 22.99
CA THR A 590 23.59 -15.53 23.95
C THR A 590 22.44 -15.49 24.96
N ASN A 591 21.38 -16.27 24.77
CA ASN A 591 20.19 -16.22 25.62
C ASN A 591 20.43 -16.72 27.05
N LYS A 592 21.49 -17.51 27.29
CA LYS A 592 21.82 -18.00 28.64
C LYS A 592 22.01 -16.86 29.64
N ASP A 593 22.60 -15.77 29.16
CA ASP A 593 22.98 -14.61 29.97
C ASP A 593 21.90 -13.52 30.01
N PHE A 594 20.87 -13.60 29.14
CA PHE A 594 19.83 -12.60 29.02
C PHE A 594 18.65 -12.90 29.96
N LYS A 595 18.23 -11.92 30.76
CA LYS A 595 17.10 -12.03 31.71
C LYS A 595 16.00 -10.98 31.49
N GLY A 596 16.17 -10.15 30.46
CA GLY A 596 15.25 -9.08 30.10
C GLY A 596 14.04 -9.48 29.26
N SER A 597 13.24 -8.46 28.93
CA SER A 597 12.14 -8.53 27.96
C SER A 597 12.60 -8.21 26.54
N THR A 598 11.88 -8.72 25.52
CA THR A 598 12.22 -8.48 24.11
C THR A 598 11.13 -7.70 23.38
N VAL A 599 11.54 -6.73 22.56
CA VAL A 599 10.74 -6.15 21.47
C VAL A 599 11.30 -6.66 20.14
N LEU A 600 10.47 -7.29 19.32
CA LEU A 600 10.81 -7.79 18.00
C LEU A 600 10.18 -6.89 16.93
N LEU A 601 10.98 -6.42 15.98
CA LEU A 601 10.51 -5.77 14.75
C LEU A 601 10.72 -6.73 13.58
N THR A 602 9.66 -7.06 12.85
CA THR A 602 9.75 -7.95 11.69
C THR A 602 8.68 -7.65 10.64
N HIS A 603 8.79 -8.20 9.43
CA HIS A 603 7.87 -7.86 8.35
C HIS A 603 6.64 -8.77 8.40
N ILE A 604 6.86 -10.06 8.20
CA ILE A 604 5.83 -11.09 8.04
C ILE A 604 5.28 -11.49 9.42
N PRO A 605 3.95 -11.53 9.62
CA PRO A 605 3.34 -11.95 10.86
C PRO A 605 3.55 -13.44 11.13
N PHE A 606 3.54 -13.79 12.41
CA PHE A 606 3.73 -15.17 12.86
C PHE A 606 2.48 -16.02 12.61
N TYR A 607 2.65 -17.34 12.51
CA TYR A 607 1.55 -18.26 12.23
C TYR A 607 0.38 -18.09 13.21
N LYS A 608 -0.83 -18.00 12.67
CA LYS A 608 -2.09 -17.94 13.41
C LYS A 608 -3.22 -18.53 12.60
N GLU A 609 -4.19 -19.14 13.25
CA GLU A 609 -5.35 -19.73 12.55
C GLU A 609 -6.23 -18.66 11.88
N GLU A 610 -6.92 -19.07 10.81
CA GLU A 610 -7.86 -18.21 10.09
C GLU A 610 -8.99 -17.72 11.02
N GLY A 611 -9.30 -16.43 10.95
CA GLY A 611 -10.33 -15.78 11.78
C GLY A 611 -9.78 -15.05 13.02
N ILE A 612 -8.48 -15.20 13.33
CA ILE A 612 -7.79 -14.34 14.30
C ILE A 612 -7.56 -12.95 13.70
N CYS A 613 -6.91 -12.90 12.54
CA CYS A 613 -6.73 -11.68 11.73
C CYS A 613 -7.63 -11.71 10.49
N VAL A 614 -7.56 -10.64 9.69
CA VAL A 614 -8.27 -10.53 8.40
C VAL A 614 -7.82 -11.62 7.45
N ASP A 615 -6.51 -11.79 7.31
CA ASP A 615 -5.90 -12.82 6.47
C ASP A 615 -5.51 -14.06 7.29
N GLY A 616 -5.64 -15.24 6.67
CA GLY A 616 -5.13 -16.50 7.20
C GLY A 616 -3.73 -16.85 6.67
N PRO A 617 -3.12 -17.95 7.13
CA PRO A 617 -1.86 -18.44 6.60
C PRO A 617 -1.98 -18.84 5.13
N GLU A 618 -1.11 -18.27 4.29
CA GLU A 618 -1.03 -18.59 2.87
C GLU A 618 0.43 -18.55 2.43
N HIS A 619 0.83 -19.53 1.61
CA HIS A 619 2.11 -19.57 0.90
C HIS A 619 1.85 -19.82 -0.57
N ARG A 620 2.40 -18.97 -1.44
CA ARG A 620 2.32 -19.12 -2.89
C ARG A 620 3.70 -19.31 -3.47
N TYR A 621 3.80 -20.17 -4.47
CA TYR A 621 5.03 -20.48 -5.18
C TYR A 621 4.93 -20.07 -6.65
N TYR A 622 6.07 -19.89 -7.30
CA TYR A 622 6.11 -19.68 -8.74
C TYR A 622 5.81 -20.99 -9.48
N GLU A 623 4.73 -21.01 -10.25
CA GLU A 623 4.31 -22.14 -11.07
C GLU A 623 4.23 -21.75 -12.54
N ASN A 624 4.85 -22.54 -13.42
CA ASN A 624 4.84 -22.32 -14.88
C ASN A 624 5.21 -20.89 -15.30
N TYR A 625 6.17 -20.29 -14.59
CA TYR A 625 6.60 -18.91 -14.77
C TYR A 625 7.63 -18.79 -15.90
N GLU A 626 7.13 -18.72 -17.15
CA GLU A 626 7.94 -18.74 -18.37
C GLU A 626 8.88 -17.53 -18.52
N LYS A 627 8.54 -16.38 -17.91
CA LYS A 627 9.35 -15.15 -18.01
C LYS A 627 10.70 -15.30 -17.29
N GLU A 628 10.70 -15.98 -16.14
CA GLU A 628 11.88 -16.23 -15.33
C GLU A 628 11.87 -17.69 -14.86
N PRO A 629 12.17 -18.65 -15.75
CA PRO A 629 11.95 -20.07 -15.46
C PRO A 629 12.71 -20.59 -14.24
N TYR A 630 13.83 -19.94 -13.91
CA TYR A 630 14.67 -20.25 -12.75
C TYR A 630 13.99 -19.98 -11.40
N LYS A 631 12.90 -19.20 -11.37
CA LYS A 631 12.09 -18.97 -10.16
C LYS A 631 11.05 -20.06 -9.92
N ASN A 632 10.77 -20.95 -10.87
CA ASN A 632 9.76 -21.99 -10.67
C ASN A 632 10.05 -22.85 -9.44
N GLY A 633 9.04 -23.06 -8.61
CA GLY A 633 9.13 -23.74 -7.32
C GLY A 633 9.69 -22.89 -6.17
N LYS A 634 10.08 -21.64 -6.41
CA LYS A 634 10.54 -20.72 -5.37
C LYS A 634 9.36 -19.99 -4.71
N LEU A 635 9.55 -19.58 -3.46
CA LEU A 635 8.54 -18.86 -2.67
C LEU A 635 8.25 -17.49 -3.28
N ARG A 636 7.02 -17.28 -3.72
CA ARG A 636 6.57 -16.05 -4.39
C ARG A 636 5.99 -15.04 -3.42
N SER A 637 5.18 -15.50 -2.46
CA SER A 637 4.57 -14.65 -1.44
C SER A 637 4.06 -15.49 -0.28
N GLN A 638 3.97 -14.91 0.90
CA GLN A 638 3.31 -15.52 2.03
C GLN A 638 2.67 -14.46 2.94
N ASN A 639 1.55 -14.83 3.57
CA ASN A 639 0.84 -13.94 4.49
C ASN A 639 1.31 -14.08 5.94
N HIS A 640 1.80 -15.28 6.30
CA HIS A 640 2.28 -15.61 7.63
C HIS A 640 3.50 -16.52 7.51
N LEU A 641 4.35 -16.54 8.54
CA LEU A 641 5.35 -17.60 8.69
C LEU A 641 4.66 -18.96 8.87
N LEU A 642 5.34 -20.05 8.52
CA LEU A 642 4.90 -21.40 8.83
C LEU A 642 4.85 -21.60 10.35
N HIS A 643 3.99 -22.52 10.79
CA HIS A 643 3.85 -22.87 12.20
C HIS A 643 5.20 -23.25 12.82
N GLU A 644 5.95 -24.17 12.20
CA GLU A 644 7.24 -24.64 12.74
C GLU A 644 8.29 -23.52 12.84
N THR A 645 8.35 -22.64 11.83
CA THR A 645 9.23 -21.47 11.83
C THR A 645 8.85 -20.52 12.96
N SER A 646 7.56 -20.25 13.11
CA SER A 646 7.02 -19.38 14.16
C SER A 646 7.40 -19.90 15.55
N GLN A 647 7.19 -21.19 15.82
CA GLN A 647 7.57 -21.81 17.09
C GLN A 647 9.06 -21.64 17.39
N LYS A 648 9.93 -21.94 16.40
CA LYS A 648 11.39 -21.82 16.58
C LYS A 648 11.82 -20.39 16.85
N VAL A 649 11.32 -19.45 16.06
CA VAL A 649 11.68 -18.03 16.18
C VAL A 649 11.19 -17.47 17.51
N LEU A 650 9.94 -17.75 17.92
CA LEU A 650 9.41 -17.30 19.21
C LEU A 650 10.25 -17.82 20.38
N ASN A 651 10.61 -19.12 20.37
CA ASN A 651 11.46 -19.71 21.41
C ASN A 651 12.87 -19.11 21.47
N ILE A 652 13.43 -18.70 20.33
CA ILE A 652 14.77 -18.08 20.27
C ILE A 652 14.72 -16.60 20.69
N VAL A 653 13.74 -15.85 20.22
CA VAL A 653 13.66 -14.39 20.42
C VAL A 653 13.12 -14.03 21.81
N PHE A 654 12.26 -14.87 22.36
CA PHE A 654 11.63 -14.70 23.68
C PHE A 654 12.03 -15.85 24.62
N PRO A 655 13.30 -15.92 25.07
CA PRO A 655 13.79 -17.03 25.89
C PRO A 655 13.25 -17.04 27.32
N ASN A 656 12.72 -15.91 27.81
CA ASN A 656 12.24 -15.73 29.18
C ASN A 656 10.72 -15.75 29.22
N THR A 657 10.13 -16.91 29.51
CA THR A 657 8.66 -17.09 29.50
C THR A 657 7.94 -16.32 30.60
N ASP A 658 8.65 -15.87 31.64
CA ASP A 658 8.13 -15.06 32.74
C ASP A 658 8.12 -13.55 32.42
N LYS A 659 8.58 -13.14 31.23
CA LYS A 659 8.65 -11.74 30.79
C LYS A 659 7.69 -11.50 29.64
N GLU A 660 7.02 -10.35 29.66
CA GLU A 660 6.23 -9.90 28.51
C GLU A 660 7.12 -9.63 27.30
N GLY A 661 6.59 -9.92 26.11
CA GLY A 661 7.22 -9.65 24.82
C GLY A 661 6.29 -8.86 23.91
N LEU A 662 6.88 -8.03 23.05
CA LEU A 662 6.15 -7.29 22.01
C LEU A 662 6.73 -7.65 20.64
N ILE A 663 5.88 -7.94 19.67
CA ILE A 663 6.21 -8.11 18.25
C ILE A 663 5.49 -7.00 17.49
N LEU A 664 6.22 -6.26 16.67
CA LEU A 664 5.66 -5.31 15.72
C LEU A 664 5.90 -5.81 14.30
N THR A 665 4.83 -5.90 13.52
CA THR A 665 4.88 -6.39 12.15
C THR A 665 4.43 -5.36 11.11
N GLY A 666 4.95 -5.47 9.89
CA GLY A 666 4.75 -4.48 8.82
C GLY A 666 4.06 -5.00 7.57
N HIS A 667 3.37 -6.14 7.63
CA HIS A 667 2.87 -6.83 6.44
C HIS A 667 1.40 -6.56 6.08
N ASP A 668 0.51 -6.49 7.07
CA ASP A 668 -0.94 -6.38 6.83
C ASP A 668 -1.41 -4.93 6.95
N HIS A 669 -1.87 -4.40 5.81
CA HIS A 669 -2.32 -3.02 5.69
C HIS A 669 -3.60 -2.73 6.53
N GLU A 670 -4.44 -3.74 6.81
CA GLU A 670 -5.65 -3.61 7.65
C GLU A 670 -5.34 -3.65 9.15
N GLY A 671 -4.16 -4.16 9.52
CA GLY A 671 -3.70 -4.32 10.88
C GLY A 671 -4.35 -5.48 11.63
N CYS A 672 -3.60 -6.04 12.57
CA CYS A 672 -4.08 -7.09 13.46
C CYS A 672 -3.35 -7.01 14.81
N SER A 673 -4.07 -7.33 15.88
CA SER A 673 -3.50 -7.47 17.22
C SER A 673 -3.84 -8.87 17.74
N SER A 674 -2.83 -9.62 18.16
CA SER A 674 -2.98 -11.00 18.64
C SER A 674 -1.98 -11.31 19.75
N TYR A 675 -2.29 -12.30 20.58
CA TYR A 675 -1.43 -12.77 21.66
C TYR A 675 -1.02 -14.22 21.42
N TYR A 676 0.28 -14.51 21.58
CA TYR A 676 0.82 -15.87 21.63
C TYR A 676 0.93 -16.30 23.08
N ASN A 677 0.20 -17.36 23.44
CA ASN A 677 0.21 -17.94 24.77
C ASN A 677 0.95 -19.27 24.73
N LEU A 678 1.77 -19.55 25.74
CA LEU A 678 2.47 -20.82 25.83
C LEU A 678 1.56 -21.88 26.45
N VAL A 679 1.01 -22.77 25.63
CA VAL A 679 0.10 -23.85 26.05
C VAL A 679 0.76 -25.19 25.76
N ASP A 680 0.95 -26.02 26.78
CA ASP A 680 1.59 -27.34 26.68
C ASP A 680 2.97 -27.32 25.96
N GLY A 681 3.70 -26.21 26.07
CA GLY A 681 5.01 -26.02 25.45
C GLY A 681 4.99 -25.50 24.00
N GLU A 682 3.82 -25.17 23.46
CA GLU A 682 3.65 -24.57 22.14
C GLU A 682 3.06 -23.16 22.24
N TRP A 683 3.51 -22.26 21.37
CA TRP A 683 2.96 -20.91 21.27
C TRP A 683 1.68 -20.91 20.43
N VAL A 684 0.54 -20.63 21.06
CA VAL A 684 -0.78 -20.63 20.42
C VAL A 684 -1.31 -19.20 20.33
N ALA A 685 -1.62 -18.77 19.10
CA ALA A 685 -2.17 -17.45 18.82
C ALA A 685 -3.64 -17.33 19.26
N SER A 686 -4.02 -16.16 19.73
CA SER A 686 -5.37 -15.83 20.21
C SER A 686 -5.64 -14.32 20.09
N LYS A 687 -6.91 -13.91 20.22
CA LYS A 687 -7.28 -12.48 20.22
C LYS A 687 -7.03 -11.78 21.55
N GLU A 688 -7.10 -12.55 22.65
CA GLU A 688 -6.99 -12.05 24.01
C GLU A 688 -5.98 -12.91 24.77
N PRO A 689 -5.23 -12.33 25.72
CA PRO A 689 -4.27 -13.08 26.51
C PRO A 689 -4.98 -14.14 27.35
N ILE A 690 -4.43 -15.36 27.39
CA ILE A 690 -4.93 -16.47 28.19
C ILE A 690 -4.11 -16.52 29.48
N SER A 691 -4.74 -16.18 30.60
CA SER A 691 -4.11 -16.17 31.93
C SER A 691 -4.33 -17.48 32.69
N ASP A 692 -3.97 -18.62 32.10
CA ASP A 692 -4.12 -19.94 32.73
C ASP A 692 -2.80 -20.54 33.27
N GLY A 693 -1.67 -19.87 33.06
CA GLY A 693 -0.34 -20.34 33.44
C GLY A 693 0.58 -19.30 34.07
N ALA A 694 1.82 -19.72 34.38
CA ALA A 694 2.88 -18.85 34.90
C ALA A 694 3.62 -18.05 33.81
N ALA A 695 3.45 -18.40 32.53
CA ALA A 695 4.10 -17.73 31.41
C ALA A 695 3.33 -16.47 31.00
N GLN A 696 4.07 -15.41 30.68
CA GLN A 696 3.53 -14.19 30.11
C GLN A 696 3.28 -14.37 28.60
N PRO A 697 2.16 -13.86 28.07
CA PRO A 697 1.89 -13.89 26.65
C PRO A 697 2.80 -12.92 25.88
N ILE A 698 3.05 -13.24 24.61
CA ILE A 698 3.73 -12.33 23.68
C ILE A 698 2.67 -11.60 22.86
N HIS A 699 2.69 -10.27 22.88
CA HIS A 699 1.75 -9.44 22.12
C HIS A 699 2.32 -9.15 20.73
N GLU A 700 1.62 -9.55 19.68
CA GLU A 700 1.95 -9.16 18.30
C GLU A 700 0.95 -8.12 17.79
N VAL A 701 1.49 -7.03 17.24
CA VAL A 701 0.73 -5.95 16.62
C VAL A 701 1.27 -5.66 15.23
N VAL A 702 0.40 -5.77 14.23
CA VAL A 702 0.70 -5.28 12.88
C VAL A 702 0.51 -3.77 12.85
N VAL A 703 1.54 -3.02 12.51
CA VAL A 703 1.45 -1.57 12.34
C VAL A 703 0.81 -1.26 11.00
N ARG A 704 -0.38 -0.66 11.07
CA ARG A 704 -1.20 -0.34 9.89
C ARG A 704 -0.49 0.56 8.90
N ALA A 705 -0.91 0.42 7.64
CA ALA A 705 -0.40 1.22 6.56
C ALA A 705 -0.72 2.71 6.75
N MET A 706 0.29 3.54 6.49
CA MET A 706 0.15 5.01 6.46
C MET A 706 -0.59 5.50 5.21
N MET A 707 -0.66 4.67 4.17
CA MET A 707 -1.19 4.99 2.85
C MET A 707 -2.34 4.06 2.46
N GLY A 708 -3.15 4.47 1.49
CA GLY A 708 -4.29 3.68 1.00
C GLY A 708 -5.63 4.08 1.62
N GLU A 709 -6.56 3.14 1.70
CA GLU A 709 -7.91 3.35 2.28
C GLU A 709 -7.95 3.13 3.81
N TYR A 710 -6.79 2.94 4.45
CA TYR A 710 -6.65 2.48 5.84
C TYR A 710 -6.48 3.62 6.88
N ASP A 711 -7.00 4.82 6.57
CA ASP A 711 -7.06 5.96 7.50
C ASP A 711 -5.72 6.38 8.16
N GLY A 712 -4.60 6.10 7.48
CA GLY A 712 -3.22 6.53 7.79
C GLY A 712 -2.88 6.62 9.27
N GLN A 713 -2.38 5.53 9.88
CA GLN A 713 -2.18 5.46 11.33
C GLN A 713 -0.71 5.30 11.73
N THR A 714 -0.26 6.09 12.70
CA THR A 714 1.04 5.87 13.36
C THR A 714 0.86 5.03 14.61
N GLY A 715 1.78 4.10 14.88
CA GLY A 715 1.80 3.35 16.13
C GLY A 715 2.66 4.05 17.20
N LEU A 716 2.20 3.99 18.44
CA LEU A 716 2.91 4.48 19.62
C LEU A 716 3.15 3.31 20.56
N VAL A 717 4.42 3.01 20.84
CA VAL A 717 4.82 2.01 21.85
C VAL A 717 5.33 2.74 23.09
N THR A 718 4.77 2.39 24.24
CA THR A 718 5.28 2.78 25.56
C THR A 718 5.72 1.54 26.31
N GLY A 719 6.99 1.45 26.70
CA GLY A 719 7.49 0.45 27.63
C GLY A 719 7.79 1.09 28.98
N GLN A 720 7.19 0.60 30.06
CA GLN A 720 7.41 1.09 31.42
C GLN A 720 7.94 -0.04 32.29
N PHE A 721 8.99 0.22 33.06
CA PHE A 721 9.57 -0.78 33.96
C PHE A 721 8.83 -0.80 35.30
N ASP A 722 8.26 -1.96 35.65
CA ASP A 722 7.67 -2.21 36.96
C ASP A 722 8.77 -2.68 37.92
N TYR A 723 9.16 -1.80 38.85
CA TYR A 723 10.19 -2.06 39.85
C TYR A 723 9.77 -3.09 40.91
N ASP A 724 8.48 -3.24 41.19
CA ASP A 724 8.02 -4.22 42.18
C ASP A 724 8.06 -5.65 41.60
N ARG A 725 7.80 -5.76 40.29
CA ARG A 725 7.77 -7.04 39.56
C ARG A 725 9.04 -7.35 38.77
N GLN A 726 9.93 -6.37 38.63
CA GLN A 726 11.18 -6.45 37.86
C GLN A 726 10.91 -6.87 36.40
N GLU A 727 9.91 -6.25 35.75
CA GLU A 727 9.48 -6.58 34.39
C GLU A 727 9.13 -5.32 33.60
N TRP A 728 9.35 -5.36 32.28
CA TRP A 728 8.83 -4.33 31.38
C TRP A 728 7.36 -4.63 31.04
N LYS A 729 6.53 -3.58 31.07
CA LYS A 729 5.16 -3.58 30.56
C LYS A 729 5.09 -2.78 29.28
N PHE A 730 4.65 -3.41 28.20
CA PHE A 730 4.52 -2.76 26.89
C PHE A 730 3.06 -2.40 26.60
N ASP A 731 2.86 -1.22 26.02
CA ASP A 731 1.57 -0.74 25.56
C ASP A 731 1.69 -0.21 24.14
N PHE A 732 0.72 -0.55 23.30
CA PHE A 732 0.64 -0.09 21.92
C PHE A 732 -0.66 0.68 21.69
N LYS A 733 -0.57 1.84 21.02
CA LYS A 733 -1.74 2.61 20.58
C LYS A 733 -1.60 3.08 19.14
N TYR A 734 -2.72 3.08 18.41
CA TYR A 734 -2.81 3.80 17.14
C TYR A 734 -3.20 5.26 17.35
N CYS A 735 -2.48 6.15 16.67
CA CYS A 735 -2.89 7.53 16.43
C CYS A 735 -3.29 7.66 14.95
N SER A 736 -4.57 7.92 14.69
CA SER A 736 -5.11 7.98 13.32
C SER A 736 -4.87 9.33 12.67
N PHE A 737 -4.86 9.38 11.34
CA PHE A 737 -4.80 10.60 10.51
C PHE A 737 -5.88 10.63 9.41
N VAL A 738 -6.39 11.79 8.98
CA VAL A 738 -7.51 11.82 8.00
C VAL A 738 -6.92 11.63 6.62
N VAL A 739 -7.75 11.16 5.69
CA VAL A 739 -7.42 11.11 4.27
C VAL A 739 -6.73 12.40 3.78
N GLN A 740 -5.63 12.21 3.05
CA GLN A 740 -4.71 13.21 2.48
C GLN A 740 -5.37 14.44 1.81
N HIS A 741 -6.64 14.35 1.42
CA HIS A 741 -7.40 15.42 0.78
C HIS A 741 -7.54 16.67 1.66
N TRP A 742 -7.62 16.52 2.99
CA TRP A 742 -7.69 17.67 3.90
C TRP A 742 -6.39 18.45 3.95
N TRP A 743 -5.26 17.75 3.91
CA TRP A 743 -3.95 18.38 3.78
C TRP A 743 -3.84 19.13 2.46
N TRP A 744 -4.26 18.51 1.34
CA TRP A 744 -4.31 19.20 0.04
C TRP A 744 -5.22 20.43 0.07
N ALA A 745 -6.41 20.32 0.67
CA ALA A 745 -7.35 21.42 0.78
C ALA A 745 -6.73 22.61 1.56
N SER A 746 -5.96 22.35 2.62
CA SER A 746 -5.29 23.41 3.39
C SER A 746 -4.23 24.14 2.56
N ARG A 747 -3.44 23.41 1.75
CA ARG A 747 -2.42 24.00 0.87
C ARG A 747 -3.05 24.79 -0.28
N VAL A 748 -4.07 24.24 -0.93
CA VAL A 748 -4.80 24.93 -2.00
C VAL A 748 -5.48 26.19 -1.46
N ALA A 749 -6.14 26.12 -0.31
CA ALA A 749 -6.76 27.28 0.31
C ALA A 749 -5.75 28.39 0.61
N ALA A 750 -4.55 28.05 1.10
CA ALA A 750 -3.47 29.02 1.32
C ALA A 750 -2.99 29.67 0.02
N LEU A 751 -2.81 28.89 -1.06
CA LEU A 751 -2.43 29.44 -2.37
C LEU A 751 -3.51 30.36 -2.95
N VAL A 752 -4.78 29.99 -2.82
CA VAL A 752 -5.89 30.84 -3.26
C VAL A 752 -5.97 32.12 -2.41
N ALA A 753 -5.73 32.03 -1.10
CA ALA A 753 -5.67 33.20 -0.23
C ALA A 753 -4.57 34.17 -0.67
N LEU A 754 -3.36 33.66 -0.94
CA LEU A 754 -2.23 34.45 -1.44
C LEU A 754 -2.57 35.10 -2.80
N LEU A 755 -3.10 34.33 -3.75
CA LEU A 755 -3.48 34.86 -5.06
C LEU A 755 -4.52 35.98 -4.95
N VAL A 756 -5.56 35.81 -4.11
CA VAL A 756 -6.57 36.83 -3.89
C VAL A 756 -5.97 38.08 -3.22
N HIS A 757 -5.00 37.91 -2.31
CA HIS A 757 -4.27 39.03 -1.72
C HIS A 757 -3.44 39.79 -2.76
N SER A 758 -2.69 39.07 -3.60
CA SER A 758 -1.88 39.67 -4.67
C SER A 758 -2.75 40.43 -5.67
N ILE A 759 -3.88 39.84 -6.08
CA ILE A 759 -4.84 40.50 -6.96
C ILE A 759 -5.40 41.76 -6.27
N ALA A 760 -5.85 41.66 -5.02
CA ALA A 760 -6.38 42.80 -4.28
C ALA A 760 -5.35 43.93 -4.13
N PHE A 761 -4.07 43.60 -3.96
CA PHE A 761 -2.96 44.54 -3.91
C PHE A 761 -2.73 45.23 -5.26
N LEU A 762 -2.73 44.48 -6.37
CA LEU A 762 -2.54 45.04 -7.71
C LEU A 762 -3.74 45.85 -8.21
N THR A 763 -4.92 45.67 -7.61
CA THR A 763 -6.15 46.41 -7.95
C THR A 763 -6.39 47.64 -7.06
N LYS A 764 -5.55 47.84 -6.03
CA LYS A 764 -5.48 49.11 -5.30
C LYS A 764 -4.55 50.06 -6.03
#